data_AF-A0A8S1TTX9-F1
#
_entry.id   AF-A0A8S1TTX9-F1
#
_cell.length_a   1.000
_cell.length_b   1.000
_cell.length_c   1.000
_cell.angle_alpha   90.00
_cell.angle_beta   90.00
_cell.angle_gamma   90.00
#
_symmetry.space_group_name_H-M   'P 1'
#
loop_
_entity.id
_entity.type
_entity.pdbx_description
1 polymer ?
#
loop_
_entity_poly.entity_id
_entity_poly.type
_entity_poly.pdbx_seq_one_letter_code
_entity_poly.pdbx_strand_id
1 'polypeptide(L)'
;MGVPNFYSWLSKRYPMCKYPFTKHHGHQIDFLYLDMNQVIYKCATNQTILKDYMIEKSVETLWTSILNYIDTIINIVDPKLVIYLTFDGVAPRAKANQQRQRRFASSKGDAKIKQLLKQLDLEQQNQTFKNNQITAGTEFMYELNEQVKFFIYRKFKEDEKYANLQVIFSGSDVPGEGEHKILEFMRGIKNQQNFNPNWTHCIYSADADLIMLGLGIHLKYVSIIRESNSMDQNKTQIACKRSVENVSFELINLSIVKEYMDLEYQTIKMKIPYDIDRVIDDFLLLFFLIGNDFLPRVYCFDIKQGTVELLIDTFKSFLEQCDEYVTQDGWINWKSMNLLVQVLSKFEIKAIEKRLEELKKQIKDTDNPEYLDYQMQWESELKILDALNIQFSNNNSAVARKLFYQNKCQIDIDSEEGRKELDNIILKYLEGFQFVLSYYYHGVPSWEWYYCYYYSPMCFDICAYLSRNQIQKIQFGQSKPYDPFQQLLLILPPHNANLLPAPFRVLYDMESPLRSPFDYYPDEYEIDPFGAIWEHQFICKVPFMNSDLLSSEYQKIDKSQLNELEKQRSKFGHAYLFVPTQNKGNLIQSILPTVYNNAKYKTIQIQLNGNIQQDTQEVLQRINIQDQQDKENQLPKFPSLNILKINKTWLQNKKDKHKNQKVLKVELAQKNIEFLDKIESFSDQAQKFNCYCGYPQNYYGEVALVVSKKSFLFLKNYQLKNIQILSEFRDDILNEVKDDIYDHLKYTMQTRLENQGIFLEQINAIAVVYFYKELLRNSDRTYSYNMLNVREEVMPLEWISDQKIVNLVDYRLEKQIDLINQKVIVVNNDKNQICGSIGYVEKFVNQEQYIIKIFRQPNLQIDNDKIKMQKFYDISIVSEKLDISPEIIHYLLGQIRIFIGDKKKQTDIIVQQMDIGFNAVHKGKNQLVPELLRIHEAQFDSEGYQKFKQFEKAELSEILVKDLEEYVKRLPELIVFLKSVGKEKLRSLQQIKITDIFKDDVQKGINIVLKHYTWLLTLPTSQYPLCNVASQTYSSQTIKALEQQKQSKKAEKSLFTHKFWLLHQEKFYVPPLMTEHPKIHKLGDRVVALNNHYTNFGAYGIVVGIIDNGEIMIEVLWDKPRFGQKDLGGRCSPLRGSTVHFLDIFNITQQWQEQLNTFSGGAKSHQVEGWTYKQKVFVPSYDKPENKKKKHQQKQAQTQ
;
A
#
# COMPACT_ATOMS: atom_id res chain seq x y z
N MET A 1 8.25 4.38 9.35
CA MET A 1 8.92 4.70 10.61
C MET A 1 9.58 3.42 11.12
N GLY A 2 10.04 3.38 12.37
CA GLY A 2 10.71 2.21 12.91
C GLY A 2 12.12 2.03 12.39
N VAL A 3 12.51 0.80 12.07
CA VAL A 3 13.88 0.56 11.55
C VAL A 3 13.98 0.82 10.04
N PRO A 4 14.77 1.82 9.62
CA PRO A 4 14.88 2.22 8.22
C PRO A 4 15.38 1.09 7.32
N ASN A 5 14.69 0.87 6.20
CA ASN A 5 15.01 -0.13 5.17
C ASN A 5 14.83 -1.61 5.59
N PHE A 6 14.36 -1.92 6.81
CA PHE A 6 14.15 -3.30 7.25
C PHE A 6 13.23 -4.08 6.30
N TYR A 7 12.08 -3.50 5.94
CA TYR A 7 11.16 -4.12 4.99
C TYR A 7 11.84 -4.47 3.64
N SER A 8 12.64 -3.55 3.10
CA SER A 8 13.36 -3.74 1.82
C SER A 8 14.40 -4.84 1.94
N TRP A 9 15.13 -4.88 3.05
CA TRP A 9 16.10 -5.93 3.35
C TRP A 9 15.41 -7.30 3.52
N LEU A 10 14.39 -7.39 4.37
CA LEU A 10 13.64 -8.63 4.64
C LEU A 10 13.04 -9.19 3.35
N SER A 11 12.41 -8.33 2.54
CA SER A 11 11.83 -8.70 1.26
C SER A 11 12.86 -9.19 0.22
N LYS A 12 14.12 -8.76 0.32
CA LYS A 12 15.20 -9.24 -0.55
C LYS A 12 15.78 -10.55 -0.01
N ARG A 13 15.87 -10.70 1.31
CA ARG A 13 16.36 -11.92 1.96
C ARG A 13 15.37 -13.08 1.80
N TYR A 14 14.09 -12.81 2.04
CA TYR A 14 12.98 -13.78 2.04
C TYR A 14 11.96 -13.40 0.94
N PRO A 15 12.31 -13.55 -0.34
CA PRO A 15 11.54 -13.02 -1.47
C PRO A 15 10.11 -13.54 -1.59
N MET A 16 9.81 -14.76 -1.12
CA MET A 16 8.46 -15.32 -1.17
C MET A 16 7.52 -14.81 -0.07
N CYS A 17 8.02 -14.05 0.91
CA CYS A 17 7.17 -13.54 2.00
C CYS A 17 6.20 -12.44 1.55
N LYS A 18 6.40 -11.86 0.35
CA LYS A 18 5.56 -10.79 -0.19
C LYS A 18 4.98 -11.13 -1.55
N TYR A 19 3.79 -10.63 -1.84
CA TYR A 19 3.14 -10.76 -3.13
C TYR A 19 2.13 -9.63 -3.38
N PRO A 20 1.83 -9.32 -4.65
CA PRO A 20 0.78 -8.35 -4.98
C PRO A 20 -0.56 -8.82 -4.40
N PHE A 21 -1.22 -7.95 -3.65
CA PHE A 21 -2.55 -8.23 -3.15
C PHE A 21 -3.55 -8.01 -4.29
N THR A 22 -4.24 -9.07 -4.71
CA THR A 22 -5.42 -8.95 -5.55
C THR A 22 -6.58 -9.62 -4.83
N LYS A 23 -7.80 -9.12 -5.04
CA LYS A 23 -9.02 -9.62 -4.40
C LYS A 23 -9.24 -11.13 -4.61
N HIS A 24 -8.72 -11.67 -5.71
CA HIS A 24 -8.80 -13.09 -6.05
C HIS A 24 -7.65 -13.93 -5.47
N HIS A 25 -6.65 -13.31 -4.83
CA HIS A 25 -5.49 -14.00 -4.24
C HIS A 25 -5.54 -13.99 -2.71
N GLY A 26 -6.49 -13.27 -2.11
CA GLY A 26 -6.63 -13.12 -0.67
C GLY A 26 -7.25 -14.36 -0.02
N HIS A 27 -6.56 -14.87 1.00
CA HIS A 27 -7.16 -15.80 1.96
C HIS A 27 -8.35 -15.12 2.65
N GLN A 28 -9.30 -15.92 3.13
CA GLN A 28 -10.36 -15.41 3.98
C GLN A 28 -9.73 -14.79 5.24
N ILE A 29 -10.01 -13.52 5.49
CA ILE A 29 -9.55 -12.77 6.66
C ILE A 29 -10.68 -12.68 7.68
N ASP A 30 -10.43 -13.14 8.91
CA ASP A 30 -11.41 -13.05 10.00
C ASP A 30 -11.31 -11.70 10.73
N PHE A 31 -10.09 -11.25 11.02
CA PHE A 31 -9.82 -10.02 11.75
C PHE A 31 -9.01 -9.03 10.90
N LEU A 32 -9.49 -7.79 10.81
CA LEU A 32 -8.79 -6.68 10.15
C LEU A 32 -8.47 -5.58 11.16
N TYR A 33 -7.20 -5.19 11.26
CA TYR A 33 -6.70 -4.13 12.12
C TYR A 33 -6.16 -2.96 11.28
N LEU A 34 -6.62 -1.74 11.52
CA LEU A 34 -6.15 -0.54 10.82
C LEU A 34 -5.47 0.41 11.81
N ASP A 35 -4.17 0.63 11.58
CA ASP A 35 -3.48 1.81 12.09
C ASP A 35 -3.86 3.02 11.23
N MET A 36 -4.66 3.90 11.82
CA MET A 36 -5.27 5.02 11.13
C MET A 36 -4.34 6.22 10.95
N ASN A 37 -3.28 6.35 11.75
CA ASN A 37 -2.39 7.51 11.66
C ASN A 37 -1.69 7.59 10.30
N GLN A 38 -1.31 6.43 9.77
CA GLN A 38 -0.75 6.30 8.42
C GLN A 38 -1.73 6.72 7.32
N VAL A 39 -3.01 6.45 7.50
CA VAL A 39 -4.06 6.88 6.55
C VAL A 39 -4.16 8.40 6.51
N ILE A 40 -4.11 9.07 7.67
CA ILE A 40 -4.17 10.54 7.75
C ILE A 40 -2.99 11.16 6.99
N TYR A 41 -1.76 10.73 7.26
CA TYR A 41 -0.56 11.29 6.60
C TYR A 41 -0.63 11.11 5.07
N LYS A 42 -1.11 9.97 4.59
CA LYS A 42 -1.30 9.71 3.16
C LYS A 42 -2.35 10.60 2.52
N CYS A 43 -3.46 10.85 3.21
CA CYS A 43 -4.51 11.74 2.72
C CYS A 43 -4.12 13.22 2.80
N ALA A 44 -3.26 13.59 3.75
CA ALA A 44 -2.80 14.96 3.97
C ALA A 44 -1.75 15.44 2.95
N THR A 45 -0.84 14.56 2.49
CA THR A 45 0.30 14.94 1.65
C THR A 45 -0.05 14.90 0.14
N ASN A 46 0.14 15.99 -0.61
CA ASN A 46 -0.08 16.13 -2.08
C ASN A 46 1.18 15.86 -2.94
N GLN A 47 2.04 14.93 -2.52
CA GLN A 47 3.19 14.39 -3.29
C GLN A 47 4.38 15.34 -3.53
N THR A 48 4.22 16.67 -3.58
CA THR A 48 5.35 17.63 -3.60
C THR A 48 5.17 18.72 -2.55
N ILE A 49 6.26 19.02 -1.82
CA ILE A 49 6.29 20.00 -0.74
C ILE A 49 5.68 21.35 -1.18
N LEU A 50 5.97 21.84 -2.39
CA LEU A 50 5.36 23.08 -2.88
C LEU A 50 3.84 22.97 -3.17
N LYS A 51 3.35 21.84 -3.70
CA LYS A 51 1.91 21.65 -3.92
C LYS A 51 1.13 21.59 -2.60
N ASP A 52 1.73 21.01 -1.56
CA ASP A 52 1.13 20.94 -0.21
C ASP A 52 0.87 22.33 0.37
N TYR A 53 1.76 23.29 0.05
CA TYR A 53 1.66 24.67 0.51
C TYR A 53 0.81 25.57 -0.40
N MET A 54 0.66 25.22 -1.69
CA MET A 54 -0.02 26.06 -2.68
C MET A 54 -1.47 25.65 -2.97
N ILE A 55 -1.85 24.39 -2.75
CA ILE A 55 -3.20 23.87 -2.98
C ILE A 55 -3.83 23.56 -1.63
N GLU A 56 -4.65 24.48 -1.13
CA GLU A 56 -5.40 24.28 0.12
C GLU A 56 -6.36 23.09 0.00
N LYS A 57 -6.22 22.12 0.91
CA LYS A 57 -7.29 21.17 1.22
C LYS A 57 -8.05 21.68 2.41
N SER A 58 -9.32 22.01 2.22
CA SER A 58 -10.26 22.20 3.34
C SER A 58 -10.25 20.96 4.24
N VAL A 59 -10.45 21.14 5.54
CA VAL A 59 -10.46 20.04 6.52
C VAL A 59 -11.52 18.98 6.16
N GLU A 60 -12.65 19.40 5.59
CA GLU A 60 -13.75 18.52 5.18
C GLU A 60 -13.40 17.59 4.02
N THR A 61 -12.64 18.08 3.03
CA THR A 61 -12.15 17.22 1.94
C THR A 61 -11.11 16.23 2.42
N LEU A 62 -10.29 16.62 3.42
CA LEU A 62 -9.35 15.72 4.07
C LEU A 62 -10.08 14.59 4.82
N TRP A 63 -11.10 14.92 5.64
CA TRP A 63 -11.91 13.91 6.32
C TRP A 63 -12.58 12.94 5.34
N THR A 64 -13.19 13.47 4.28
CA THR A 64 -13.82 12.65 3.24
C THR A 64 -12.81 11.71 2.59
N SER A 65 -11.60 12.19 2.33
CA SER A 65 -10.51 11.38 1.76
C SER A 65 -10.08 10.26 2.72
N ILE A 66 -9.92 10.56 4.01
CA ILE A 66 -9.55 9.59 5.05
C ILE A 66 -10.59 8.48 5.13
N LEU A 67 -11.87 8.83 5.26
CA LEU A 67 -12.93 7.85 5.42
C LEU A 67 -13.16 6.99 4.17
N ASN A 68 -13.01 7.57 2.96
CA ASN A 68 -13.05 6.81 1.71
C ASN A 68 -11.88 5.81 1.63
N TYR A 69 -10.71 6.20 2.15
CA TYR A 69 -9.54 5.35 2.17
C TYR A 69 -9.74 4.17 3.15
N ILE A 70 -10.30 4.41 4.34
CA ILE A 70 -10.70 3.35 5.30
C ILE A 70 -11.62 2.34 4.61
N ASP A 71 -12.68 2.84 3.96
CA ASP A 71 -13.67 1.99 3.29
C ASP A 71 -13.04 1.15 2.18
N THR A 72 -12.10 1.74 1.43
CA THR A 72 -11.37 1.02 0.39
C THR A 72 -10.58 -0.16 0.97
N ILE A 73 -9.84 0.03 2.07
CA ILE A 73 -9.10 -1.07 2.73
C ILE A 73 -10.07 -2.17 3.19
N ILE A 74 -11.17 -1.80 3.87
CA ILE A 74 -12.15 -2.77 4.39
C ILE A 74 -12.80 -3.57 3.25
N ASN A 75 -13.04 -2.94 2.11
CA ASN A 75 -13.59 -3.59 0.92
C ASN A 75 -12.59 -4.50 0.21
N ILE A 76 -11.31 -4.11 0.20
CA ILE A 76 -10.21 -4.90 -0.38
C ILE A 76 -9.93 -6.16 0.45
N VAL A 77 -9.86 -6.03 1.78
CA VAL A 77 -9.54 -7.14 2.68
C VAL A 77 -10.73 -8.09 2.90
N ASP A 78 -11.95 -7.55 2.87
CA ASP A 78 -13.18 -8.30 3.06
C ASP A 78 -13.27 -9.14 4.36
N PRO A 79 -13.08 -8.51 5.54
CA PRO A 79 -13.06 -9.21 6.82
C PRO A 79 -14.40 -9.87 7.15
N LYS A 80 -14.36 -10.96 7.94
CA LYS A 80 -15.55 -11.78 8.24
C LYS A 80 -16.07 -11.68 9.67
N LEU A 81 -15.23 -11.33 10.65
CA LEU A 81 -15.63 -11.29 12.06
C LEU A 81 -15.49 -9.88 12.67
N VAL A 82 -14.27 -9.32 12.65
CA VAL A 82 -13.96 -8.10 13.40
C VAL A 82 -13.16 -7.10 12.57
N ILE A 83 -13.53 -5.83 12.68
CA ILE A 83 -12.75 -4.68 12.23
C ILE A 83 -12.29 -3.89 13.45
N TYR A 84 -11.00 -3.66 13.61
CA TYR A 84 -10.41 -2.86 14.67
C TYR A 84 -9.78 -1.60 14.07
N LEU A 85 -10.34 -0.44 14.38
CA LEU A 85 -9.89 0.87 13.92
C LEU A 85 -9.24 1.62 15.08
N THR A 86 -8.01 2.12 14.93
CA THR A 86 -7.36 2.87 16.00
C THR A 86 -6.51 4.05 15.53
N PHE A 87 -6.58 5.15 16.29
CA PHE A 87 -5.65 6.28 16.19
C PHE A 87 -4.59 6.21 17.30
N ASP A 88 -3.47 6.92 17.12
CA ASP A 88 -2.54 7.20 18.21
C ASP A 88 -3.22 8.14 19.22
N GLY A 89 -3.10 7.79 20.49
CA GLY A 89 -3.49 8.64 21.61
C GLY A 89 -2.30 9.34 22.24
N VAL A 90 -2.42 9.61 23.55
CA VAL A 90 -1.30 10.05 24.37
C VAL A 90 -0.28 8.93 24.47
N ALA A 91 0.97 9.19 24.11
CA ALA A 91 2.07 8.23 24.11
C ALA A 91 2.87 8.31 25.43
N PRO A 92 3.59 7.24 25.83
CA PRO A 92 4.51 7.31 26.97
C PRO A 92 5.63 8.33 26.73
N ARG A 93 6.20 8.88 27.80
CA ARG A 93 7.25 9.90 27.73
C ARG A 93 8.45 9.48 26.88
N ALA A 94 8.84 8.21 26.95
CA ALA A 94 9.88 7.63 26.10
C ALA A 94 9.65 7.92 24.61
N LYS A 95 8.40 7.77 24.13
CA LYS A 95 8.02 8.10 22.75
C LYS A 95 7.83 9.60 22.54
N ALA A 96 7.29 10.32 23.52
CA ALA A 96 7.02 11.75 23.42
C ALA A 96 8.27 12.57 23.07
N ASN A 97 9.45 12.20 23.57
CA ASN A 97 10.71 12.85 23.21
C ASN A 97 11.06 12.67 21.73
N GLN A 98 10.87 11.47 21.17
CA GLN A 98 11.06 11.21 19.74
C GLN A 98 10.05 12.00 18.90
N GLN A 99 8.78 12.04 19.34
CA GLN A 99 7.77 12.87 18.68
C GLN A 99 8.17 14.35 18.72
N ARG A 100 8.64 14.87 19.85
CA ARG A 100 9.12 16.25 19.99
C ARG A 100 10.22 16.58 18.99
N GLN A 101 11.27 15.76 18.91
CA GLN A 101 12.35 15.96 17.94
C GLN A 101 11.81 16.05 16.50
N ARG A 102 10.89 15.14 16.12
CA ARG A 102 10.26 15.15 14.79
C ARG A 102 9.41 16.40 14.54
N ARG A 103 8.66 16.87 15.54
CA ARG A 103 7.81 18.07 15.42
C ARG A 103 8.67 19.32 15.26
N PHE A 104 9.74 19.48 16.03
CA PHE A 104 10.71 20.58 15.87
C PHE A 104 11.39 20.56 14.49
N ALA A 105 11.87 19.39 14.05
CA ALA A 105 12.46 19.21 12.72
C ALA A 105 11.51 19.63 11.60
N SER A 106 10.24 19.19 11.66
CA SER A 106 9.24 19.57 10.66
C SER A 106 8.96 21.07 10.63
N SER A 107 8.87 21.72 11.79
CA SER A 107 8.57 23.15 11.87
C SER A 107 9.69 24.03 11.32
N LYS A 108 10.96 23.60 11.43
CA LYS A 108 12.10 24.31 10.81
C LYS A 108 12.03 24.26 9.28
N GLY A 109 11.66 23.11 8.71
CA GLY A 109 11.41 22.97 7.28
C GLY A 109 10.26 23.87 6.80
N ASP A 110 9.16 23.88 7.56
CA ASP A 110 7.99 24.70 7.27
C ASP A 110 8.29 26.21 7.30
N ALA A 111 9.12 26.66 8.25
CA ALA A 111 9.53 28.06 8.35
C ALA A 111 10.36 28.52 7.14
N LYS A 112 11.32 27.68 6.69
CA LYS A 112 12.11 27.95 5.48
C LYS A 112 11.22 28.06 4.24
N ILE A 113 10.24 27.17 4.09
CA ILE A 113 9.29 27.20 2.96
C ILE A 113 8.43 28.47 3.00
N LYS A 114 7.93 28.87 4.18
CA LYS A 114 7.16 30.11 4.30
C LYS A 114 7.97 31.35 3.97
N GLN A 115 9.22 31.42 4.43
CA GLN A 115 10.11 32.53 4.09
C GLN A 115 10.33 32.60 2.58
N LEU A 116 10.50 31.46 1.91
CA LEU A 116 10.59 31.39 0.45
C LEU A 116 9.29 31.88 -0.21
N LEU A 117 8.12 31.41 0.22
CA LEU A 117 6.82 31.85 -0.34
C LEU A 117 6.60 33.36 -0.15
N LYS A 118 7.03 33.92 0.98
CA LYS A 118 6.97 35.35 1.28
C LYS A 118 7.87 36.17 0.35
N GLN A 119 9.12 35.71 0.13
CA GLN A 119 10.04 36.35 -0.82
C GLN A 119 9.51 36.33 -2.26
N LEU A 120 8.59 35.43 -2.58
CA LEU A 120 8.03 35.22 -3.91
C LEU A 120 6.67 35.89 -4.13
N ASP A 121 6.11 36.58 -3.13
CA ASP A 121 4.75 37.16 -3.14
C ASP A 121 3.64 36.12 -3.42
N LEU A 122 3.79 34.90 -2.90
CA LEU A 122 2.84 33.78 -3.10
C LEU A 122 2.06 33.39 -1.83
N GLU A 123 2.02 34.24 -0.80
CA GLU A 123 1.28 33.96 0.43
C GLU A 123 -0.24 33.93 0.17
N GLN A 124 -0.90 32.81 0.51
CA GLN A 124 -2.36 32.72 0.59
C GLN A 124 -2.84 32.94 2.03
N GLN A 125 -4.03 33.51 2.18
CA GLN A 125 -4.56 34.00 3.47
C GLN A 125 -5.30 32.94 4.31
N ASN A 126 -5.62 31.74 3.82
CA ASN A 126 -6.40 30.79 4.60
C ASN A 126 -5.54 29.80 5.42
N GLN A 127 -6.18 29.21 6.42
CA GLN A 127 -5.57 28.25 7.33
C GLN A 127 -5.20 26.96 6.62
N THR A 128 -3.91 26.74 6.41
CA THR A 128 -3.36 25.48 5.91
C THR A 128 -3.39 24.38 6.98
N PHE A 129 -3.78 23.17 6.57
CA PHE A 129 -3.61 21.97 7.39
C PHE A 129 -2.12 21.78 7.70
N LYS A 130 -1.77 21.67 8.98
CA LYS A 130 -0.40 21.42 9.44
C LYS A 130 -0.29 19.99 9.93
N ASN A 131 0.77 19.28 9.54
CA ASN A 131 1.03 17.90 9.99
C ASN A 131 1.05 17.74 11.52
N ASN A 132 1.41 18.79 12.26
CA ASN A 132 1.43 18.79 13.73
C ASN A 132 0.01 18.74 14.35
N GLN A 133 -1.05 19.00 13.57
CA GLN A 133 -2.45 18.79 13.97
C GLN A 133 -2.78 17.30 14.16
N ILE A 134 -1.99 16.39 13.59
CA ILE A 134 -2.10 14.94 13.75
C ILE A 134 -1.44 14.53 15.07
N THR A 135 -2.07 14.94 16.18
CA THR A 135 -1.64 14.66 17.55
C THR A 135 -2.87 14.60 18.45
N ALA A 136 -2.91 13.65 19.39
CA ALA A 136 -3.98 13.57 20.39
C ALA A 136 -4.14 14.90 21.16
N GLY A 137 -5.38 15.27 21.46
CA GLY A 137 -5.71 16.52 22.14
C GLY A 137 -5.91 17.73 21.23
N THR A 138 -5.59 17.65 19.92
CA THR A 138 -5.92 18.73 18.97
C THR A 138 -7.40 18.72 18.61
N GLU A 139 -7.92 19.88 18.20
CA GLU A 139 -9.31 20.01 17.72
C GLU A 139 -9.58 19.12 16.50
N PHE A 140 -8.66 19.08 15.53
CA PHE A 140 -8.75 18.22 14.35
C PHE A 140 -8.91 16.73 14.70
N MET A 141 -8.12 16.20 15.65
CA MET A 141 -8.20 14.79 16.02
C MET A 141 -9.47 14.46 16.81
N TYR A 142 -9.96 15.41 17.60
CA TYR A 142 -11.25 15.27 18.28
C TYR A 142 -12.40 15.19 17.28
N GLU A 143 -12.47 16.12 16.32
CA GLU A 143 -13.49 16.11 15.28
C GLU A 143 -13.40 14.85 14.41
N LEU A 144 -12.19 14.42 14.05
CA LEU A 144 -11.98 13.20 13.27
C LEU A 144 -12.47 11.94 13.99
N ASN A 145 -12.33 11.85 15.33
CA ASN A 145 -12.91 10.75 16.10
C ASN A 145 -14.43 10.67 15.89
N GLU A 146 -15.12 11.81 15.93
CA GLU A 146 -16.57 11.88 15.74
C GLU A 146 -16.97 11.55 14.29
N GLN A 147 -16.19 11.98 13.30
CA GLN A 147 -16.41 11.60 11.89
C GLN A 147 -16.31 10.09 11.67
N VAL A 148 -15.36 9.41 12.32
CA VAL A 148 -15.19 7.96 12.21
C VAL A 148 -16.33 7.21 12.92
N LYS A 149 -16.77 7.66 14.09
CA LYS A 149 -17.97 7.10 14.75
C LYS A 149 -19.19 7.21 13.83
N PHE A 150 -19.42 8.38 13.25
CA PHE A 150 -20.51 8.61 12.29
C PHE A 150 -20.40 7.69 11.06
N PHE A 151 -19.20 7.50 10.52
CA PHE A 151 -18.93 6.56 9.44
C PHE A 151 -19.36 5.12 9.79
N ILE A 152 -18.99 4.62 10.97
CA ILE A 152 -19.32 3.27 11.42
C ILE A 152 -20.85 3.10 11.51
N TYR A 153 -21.53 4.03 12.19
CA TYR A 153 -23.00 4.00 12.32
C TYR A 153 -23.70 3.89 10.97
N ARG A 154 -23.20 4.65 10.00
CA ARG A 154 -23.76 4.67 8.66
C ARG A 154 -23.50 3.38 7.90
N LYS A 155 -22.31 2.78 8.03
CA LYS A 155 -22.00 1.50 7.41
C LYS A 155 -22.94 0.39 7.90
N PHE A 156 -23.22 0.30 9.19
CA PHE A 156 -24.23 -0.64 9.70
C PHE A 156 -25.65 -0.42 9.16
N LYS A 157 -26.01 0.80 8.76
CA LYS A 157 -27.33 1.11 8.19
C LYS A 157 -27.40 0.87 6.68
N GLU A 158 -26.35 1.20 5.95
CA GLU A 158 -26.35 1.25 4.48
C GLU A 158 -25.70 0.05 3.82
N ASP A 159 -24.86 -0.68 4.55
CA ASP A 159 -24.01 -1.74 4.01
C ASP A 159 -24.31 -3.08 4.70
N GLU A 160 -24.97 -3.99 3.98
CA GLU A 160 -25.36 -5.30 4.48
C GLU A 160 -24.15 -6.16 4.90
N LYS A 161 -22.94 -5.88 4.39
CA LYS A 161 -21.72 -6.56 4.82
C LYS A 161 -21.46 -6.39 6.32
N TYR A 162 -21.86 -5.26 6.89
CA TYR A 162 -21.68 -4.97 8.31
C TYR A 162 -22.73 -5.67 9.20
N ALA A 163 -23.75 -6.32 8.62
CA ALA A 163 -24.80 -6.99 9.40
C ALA A 163 -24.28 -8.13 10.28
N ASN A 164 -23.15 -8.74 9.90
CA ASN A 164 -22.52 -9.84 10.65
C ASN A 164 -21.12 -9.47 11.21
N LEU A 165 -20.72 -8.19 11.12
CA LEU A 165 -19.42 -7.73 11.60
C LEU A 165 -19.52 -7.03 12.94
N GLN A 166 -18.47 -7.16 13.73
CA GLN A 166 -18.22 -6.32 14.90
C GLN A 166 -17.17 -5.26 14.54
N VAL A 167 -17.40 -4.00 14.92
CA VAL A 167 -16.43 -2.92 14.69
C VAL A 167 -15.97 -2.36 16.03
N ILE A 168 -14.67 -2.35 16.27
CA ILE A 168 -14.05 -1.72 17.44
C ILE A 168 -13.39 -0.43 16.99
N PHE A 169 -13.67 0.66 17.69
CA PHE A 169 -13.02 1.95 17.45
C PHE A 169 -12.35 2.44 18.72
N SER A 170 -11.02 2.59 18.65
CA SER A 170 -10.18 3.19 19.68
C SER A 170 -9.66 4.55 19.19
N GLY A 171 -10.31 5.63 19.61
CA GLY A 171 -10.00 6.99 19.18
C GLY A 171 -8.66 7.52 19.69
N SER A 172 -8.33 8.74 19.27
CA SER A 172 -7.15 9.49 19.75
C SER A 172 -7.27 9.97 21.21
N ASP A 173 -8.47 9.89 21.77
CA ASP A 173 -8.81 10.14 23.17
C ASP A 173 -8.46 8.96 24.09
N VAL A 174 -8.20 7.77 23.53
CA VAL A 174 -7.71 6.60 24.29
C VAL A 174 -6.19 6.63 24.32
N PRO A 175 -5.52 6.59 25.49
CA PRO A 175 -4.05 6.57 25.58
C PRO A 175 -3.40 5.37 24.85
N GLY A 176 -2.16 5.55 24.42
CA GLY A 176 -1.34 4.54 23.74
C GLY A 176 -1.27 4.72 22.23
N GLU A 177 -0.24 4.14 21.61
CA GLU A 177 -0.02 4.16 20.16
C GLU A 177 -0.96 3.16 19.46
N GLY A 178 -1.38 3.47 18.24
CA GLY A 178 -2.31 2.66 17.45
C GLY A 178 -1.80 1.24 17.23
N GLU A 179 -0.54 1.12 16.79
CA GLU A 179 0.11 -0.18 16.58
C GLU A 179 0.14 -1.02 17.87
N HIS A 180 0.37 -0.39 19.02
CA HIS A 180 0.41 -1.08 20.32
C HIS A 180 -0.96 -1.53 20.80
N LYS A 181 -1.98 -0.67 20.65
CA LYS A 181 -3.38 -1.03 20.92
C LYS A 181 -3.81 -2.25 20.12
N ILE A 182 -3.39 -2.34 18.85
CA ILE A 182 -3.64 -3.52 17.99
C ILE A 182 -2.95 -4.75 18.57
N LEU A 183 -1.65 -4.68 18.84
CA LEU A 183 -0.86 -5.82 19.33
C LEU A 183 -1.33 -6.29 20.72
N GLU A 184 -1.76 -5.38 21.58
CA GLU A 184 -2.32 -5.68 22.91
C GLU A 184 -3.65 -6.44 22.77
N PHE A 185 -4.54 -5.97 21.88
CA PHE A 185 -5.80 -6.65 21.60
C PHE A 185 -5.60 -8.04 20.96
N MET A 186 -4.65 -8.19 20.05
CA MET A 186 -4.29 -9.50 19.48
C MET A 186 -3.76 -10.48 20.54
N ARG A 187 -2.92 -10.00 21.47
CA ARG A 187 -2.45 -10.79 22.62
C ARG A 187 -3.60 -11.17 23.55
N GLY A 188 -4.51 -10.23 23.82
CA GLY A 188 -5.71 -10.49 24.59
C GLY A 188 -6.54 -11.61 23.98
N ILE A 189 -6.82 -11.56 22.67
CA ILE A 189 -7.50 -12.65 21.93
C ILE A 189 -6.78 -13.99 22.09
N LYS A 190 -5.46 -14.03 21.87
CA LYS A 190 -4.64 -15.26 21.95
C LYS A 190 -4.73 -15.93 23.32
N ASN A 191 -4.88 -15.14 24.38
CA ASN A 191 -4.90 -15.61 25.76
C ASN A 191 -6.29 -16.04 26.26
N GLN A 192 -7.34 -15.91 25.45
CA GLN A 192 -8.70 -16.33 25.82
C GLN A 192 -8.88 -17.86 25.73
N GLN A 193 -9.74 -18.42 26.59
CA GLN A 193 -10.01 -19.87 26.62
C GLN A 193 -10.70 -20.39 25.35
N ASN A 194 -11.51 -19.56 24.68
CA ASN A 194 -12.21 -19.87 23.45
C ASN A 194 -11.47 -19.39 22.18
N PHE A 195 -10.15 -19.17 22.28
CA PHE A 195 -9.31 -18.79 21.15
C PHE A 195 -9.29 -19.90 20.08
N ASN A 196 -9.55 -19.53 18.81
CA ASN A 196 -9.37 -20.43 17.68
C ASN A 196 -8.00 -20.19 17.02
N PRO A 197 -7.07 -21.16 17.04
CA PRO A 197 -5.73 -21.01 16.46
C PRO A 197 -5.74 -20.88 14.93
N ASN A 198 -6.87 -21.13 14.27
CA ASN A 198 -7.03 -21.01 12.83
C ASN A 198 -7.60 -19.67 12.38
N TRP A 199 -7.90 -18.74 13.29
CA TRP A 199 -8.30 -17.39 12.92
C TRP A 199 -7.18 -16.67 12.15
N THR A 200 -7.58 -15.97 11.09
CA THR A 200 -6.67 -15.21 10.23
C THR A 200 -6.72 -13.73 10.55
N HIS A 201 -5.53 -13.13 10.69
CA HIS A 201 -5.35 -11.76 11.12
C HIS A 201 -4.66 -10.95 10.01
N CYS A 202 -5.22 -9.80 9.65
CA CYS A 202 -4.64 -8.89 8.67
C CYS A 202 -4.46 -7.49 9.28
N ILE A 203 -3.23 -6.98 9.28
CA ILE A 203 -2.91 -5.64 9.78
C ILE A 203 -2.64 -4.73 8.58
N TYR A 204 -3.34 -3.61 8.46
CA TYR A 204 -2.97 -2.53 7.55
C TYR A 204 -1.97 -1.60 8.24
N SER A 205 -0.72 -1.60 7.78
CA SER A 205 0.28 -0.60 8.18
C SER A 205 1.43 -0.50 7.18
N ALA A 206 2.05 0.68 7.11
CA ALA A 206 3.26 0.93 6.35
C ALA A 206 4.55 0.72 7.18
N ASP A 207 4.43 0.61 8.50
CA ASP A 207 5.57 0.53 9.41
C ASP A 207 6.21 -0.84 9.43
N ALA A 208 7.54 -0.84 9.42
CA ALA A 208 8.33 -2.06 9.34
C ALA A 208 8.39 -2.79 10.69
N ASP A 209 8.19 -2.05 11.80
CA ASP A 209 8.24 -2.61 13.15
C ASP A 209 7.11 -3.61 13.38
N LEU A 210 5.90 -3.34 12.85
CA LEU A 210 4.78 -4.28 12.92
C LEU A 210 5.06 -5.65 12.29
N ILE A 211 6.02 -5.77 11.38
CA ILE A 211 6.46 -7.09 10.87
C ILE A 211 7.11 -7.90 12.01
N MET A 212 8.04 -7.26 12.72
CA MET A 212 8.78 -7.85 13.83
C MET A 212 7.87 -8.10 15.03
N LEU A 213 7.05 -7.12 15.38
CA LEU A 213 6.10 -7.24 16.49
C LEU A 213 5.00 -8.25 16.22
N GLY A 214 4.51 -8.33 14.98
CA GLY A 214 3.56 -9.35 14.55
C GLY A 214 4.13 -10.77 14.65
N LEU A 215 5.43 -10.95 14.38
CA LEU A 215 6.13 -12.22 14.60
C LEU A 215 6.20 -12.56 16.10
N GLY A 216 6.53 -11.60 16.96
CA GLY A 216 6.63 -11.78 18.42
C GLY A 216 5.31 -12.13 19.13
N ILE A 217 4.15 -11.94 18.48
CA ILE A 217 2.87 -12.43 19.02
C ILE A 217 2.77 -13.97 18.92
N HIS A 218 3.52 -14.60 18.00
CA HIS A 218 3.49 -16.05 17.76
C HIS A 218 2.11 -16.58 17.37
N LEU A 219 1.34 -15.80 16.59
CA LEU A 219 0.11 -16.27 15.94
C LEU A 219 0.43 -16.90 14.58
N LYS A 220 -0.31 -17.96 14.24
CA LYS A 220 -0.02 -18.79 13.07
C LYS A 220 -0.32 -18.09 11.74
N TYR A 221 -1.44 -17.36 11.66
CA TYR A 221 -1.94 -16.79 10.42
C TYR A 221 -2.05 -15.27 10.51
N VAL A 222 -0.90 -14.59 10.39
CA VAL A 222 -0.83 -13.13 10.39
C VAL A 222 -0.28 -12.62 9.07
N SER A 223 -0.97 -11.66 8.47
CA SER A 223 -0.54 -10.95 7.28
C SER A 223 -0.58 -9.44 7.50
N ILE A 224 0.30 -8.73 6.78
CA ILE A 224 0.37 -7.27 6.80
C ILE A 224 0.11 -6.78 5.38
N ILE A 225 -0.92 -5.95 5.20
CA ILE A 225 -1.22 -5.30 3.94
C ILE A 225 -0.65 -3.87 3.94
N ARG A 226 0.01 -3.52 2.83
CA ARG A 226 0.61 -2.20 2.63
C ARG A 226 0.52 -1.78 1.16
N GLU A 227 0.78 -0.53 0.88
CA GLU A 227 0.92 -0.07 -0.52
C GLU A 227 2.25 -0.54 -1.11
N SER A 228 2.25 -0.92 -2.39
CA SER A 228 3.45 -1.37 -3.08
C SER A 228 4.39 -0.20 -3.37
N ASN A 229 5.62 -0.28 -2.86
CA ASN A 229 6.65 0.75 -3.03
C ASN A 229 7.46 0.59 -4.33
N SER A 230 6.85 0.30 -5.48
CA SER A 230 7.65 0.15 -6.70
C SER A 230 8.29 1.51 -7.06
N MET A 231 9.63 1.58 -7.02
CA MET A 231 10.38 2.83 -7.24
C MET A 231 10.09 3.46 -8.61
N ASP A 232 9.63 2.68 -9.59
CA ASP A 232 9.22 3.16 -10.91
C ASP A 232 7.83 3.82 -10.94
N GLN A 233 6.97 3.55 -9.97
CA GLN A 233 5.67 4.23 -9.83
C GLN A 233 5.83 5.65 -9.26
N ASN A 234 6.83 5.88 -8.39
CA ASN A 234 7.04 7.21 -7.78
C ASN A 234 7.47 8.29 -8.78
N LYS A 235 8.08 7.95 -9.92
CA LYS A 235 8.52 8.93 -10.91
C LYS A 235 7.43 9.34 -11.92
N THR A 236 6.30 8.63 -11.97
CA THR A 236 5.32 8.75 -13.05
C THR A 236 3.88 8.92 -12.58
N GLN A 237 3.58 8.64 -11.30
CA GLN A 237 2.24 8.80 -10.71
C GLN A 237 2.05 10.12 -9.92
N ILE A 238 3.00 11.07 -10.02
CA ILE A 238 2.97 12.37 -9.32
C ILE A 238 1.86 13.31 -9.86
N ALA A 239 1.19 12.92 -10.95
CA ALA A 239 0.07 13.63 -11.54
C ALA A 239 -1.30 12.95 -11.35
N CYS A 240 -1.35 11.69 -10.86
CA CYS A 240 -2.56 10.86 -11.02
C CYS A 240 -3.12 10.22 -9.73
N LYS A 241 -2.54 10.47 -8.55
CA LYS A 241 -3.09 9.91 -7.29
C LYS A 241 -4.26 10.74 -6.73
N ARG A 242 -5.31 10.95 -7.53
CA ARG A 242 -6.63 11.36 -7.02
C ARG A 242 -7.59 10.18 -6.85
N SER A 243 -7.28 8.99 -7.37
CA SER A 243 -8.10 7.79 -7.19
C SER A 243 -7.38 6.73 -6.33
N VAL A 244 -7.99 6.39 -5.20
CA VAL A 244 -7.56 5.32 -4.28
C VAL A 244 -7.51 3.94 -4.96
N GLU A 245 -8.25 3.75 -6.07
CA GLU A 245 -8.33 2.47 -6.81
C GLU A 245 -7.11 2.18 -7.70
N ASN A 246 -6.24 3.17 -7.98
CA ASN A 246 -5.00 2.95 -8.73
C ASN A 246 -3.80 2.64 -7.80
N VAL A 247 -4.04 2.49 -6.50
CA VAL A 247 -3.03 2.11 -5.52
C VAL A 247 -2.90 0.59 -5.51
N SER A 248 -1.77 0.07 -5.98
CA SER A 248 -1.46 -1.35 -5.84
C SER A 248 -1.06 -1.66 -4.40
N PHE A 249 -1.69 -2.69 -3.83
CA PHE A 249 -1.37 -3.21 -2.51
C PHE A 249 -0.48 -4.44 -2.61
N GLU A 250 0.34 -4.66 -1.59
CA GLU A 250 1.14 -5.87 -1.41
C GLU A 250 0.85 -6.46 -0.02
N LEU A 251 0.84 -7.79 0.05
CA LEU A 251 0.66 -8.53 1.29
C LEU A 251 1.99 -9.14 1.70
N ILE A 252 2.36 -8.96 2.97
CA ILE A 252 3.46 -9.65 3.62
C ILE A 252 2.86 -10.73 4.50
N ASN A 253 3.34 -11.95 4.36
CA ASN A 253 2.86 -13.07 5.12
C ASN A 253 3.87 -13.47 6.21
N LEU A 254 3.50 -13.29 7.49
CA LEU A 254 4.42 -13.53 8.60
C LEU A 254 4.67 -15.02 8.85
N SER A 255 3.75 -15.91 8.46
CA SER A 255 4.00 -17.36 8.57
C SER A 255 5.13 -17.80 7.65
N ILE A 256 5.18 -17.26 6.43
CA ILE A 256 6.30 -17.51 5.50
C ILE A 256 7.61 -16.95 6.07
N VAL A 257 7.59 -15.76 6.69
CA VAL A 257 8.81 -15.20 7.33
C VAL A 257 9.30 -16.12 8.45
N LYS A 258 8.39 -16.59 9.32
CA LYS A 258 8.71 -17.56 10.38
C LYS A 258 9.31 -18.85 9.82
N GLU A 259 8.72 -19.42 8.77
CA GLU A 259 9.25 -20.63 8.13
C GLU A 259 10.62 -20.41 7.48
N TYR A 260 10.87 -19.25 6.89
CA TYR A 260 12.20 -18.90 6.39
C TYR A 260 13.25 -18.76 7.50
N MET A 261 12.88 -18.12 8.60
CA MET A 261 13.74 -18.02 9.79
C MET A 261 14.00 -19.42 10.35
N ASP A 262 12.99 -20.27 10.44
CA ASP A 262 13.14 -21.64 10.90
C ASP A 262 14.12 -22.43 10.02
N LEU A 263 14.01 -22.34 8.69
CA LEU A 263 14.98 -22.92 7.75
C LEU A 263 16.41 -22.36 7.90
N GLU A 264 16.53 -21.12 8.37
CA GLU A 264 17.83 -20.48 8.56
C GLU A 264 18.49 -20.86 9.89
N TYR A 265 17.73 -20.90 10.99
CA TYR A 265 18.26 -21.05 12.34
C TYR A 265 18.24 -22.50 12.85
N GLN A 266 17.36 -23.39 12.36
CA GLN A 266 17.32 -24.79 12.81
C GLN A 266 18.61 -25.57 12.52
N THR A 267 19.43 -25.08 11.58
CA THR A 267 20.71 -25.69 11.21
C THR A 267 21.83 -25.43 12.22
N ILE A 268 21.60 -24.50 13.15
CA ILE A 268 22.59 -24.09 14.16
C ILE A 268 22.63 -25.13 15.27
N LYS A 269 23.83 -25.62 15.58
CA LYS A 269 24.05 -26.55 16.69
C LYS A 269 24.10 -25.79 18.01
N MET A 270 22.93 -25.59 18.61
CA MET A 270 22.80 -24.95 19.91
C MET A 270 23.13 -25.92 21.04
N LYS A 271 23.61 -25.40 22.17
CA LYS A 271 23.78 -26.18 23.42
C LYS A 271 22.46 -26.49 24.11
N ILE A 272 21.44 -25.66 23.86
CA ILE A 272 20.08 -25.77 24.39
C ILE A 272 19.11 -26.30 23.32
N PRO A 273 17.92 -26.81 23.73
CA PRO A 273 16.88 -27.18 22.77
C PRO A 273 16.48 -26.01 21.88
N TYR A 274 16.46 -26.25 20.57
CA TYR A 274 16.05 -25.26 19.58
C TYR A 274 14.54 -24.99 19.65
N ASP A 275 14.18 -23.72 19.76
CA ASP A 275 12.82 -23.21 19.66
C ASP A 275 12.81 -21.93 18.80
N ILE A 276 12.09 -21.98 17.67
CA ILE A 276 11.97 -20.86 16.74
C ILE A 276 11.31 -19.63 17.37
N ASP A 277 10.36 -19.80 18.27
CA ASP A 277 9.65 -18.66 18.88
C ASP A 277 10.61 -17.88 19.78
N ARG A 278 11.48 -18.59 20.49
CA ARG A 278 12.52 -18.00 21.36
C ARG A 278 13.67 -17.39 20.57
N VAL A 279 14.04 -17.99 19.43
CA VAL A 279 14.98 -17.37 18.47
C VAL A 279 14.40 -16.07 17.91
N ILE A 280 13.10 -16.03 17.58
CA ILE A 280 12.43 -14.80 17.14
C ILE A 280 12.44 -13.75 18.26
N ASP A 281 12.12 -14.13 19.49
CA ASP A 281 12.13 -13.20 20.64
C ASP A 281 13.52 -12.56 20.85
N ASP A 282 14.59 -13.35 20.79
CA ASP A 282 15.97 -12.84 20.91
C ASP A 282 16.39 -11.99 19.68
N PHE A 283 15.92 -12.38 18.49
CA PHE A 283 16.14 -11.60 17.28
C PHE A 283 15.42 -10.24 17.32
N LEU A 284 14.27 -10.14 17.99
CA LEU A 284 13.58 -8.87 18.24
C LEU A 284 14.41 -7.93 19.11
N LEU A 285 15.00 -8.46 20.19
CA LEU A 285 15.90 -7.68 21.04
C LEU A 285 17.14 -7.18 20.27
N LEU A 286 17.72 -8.03 19.42
CA LEU A 286 18.84 -7.66 18.55
C LEU A 286 18.49 -6.49 17.63
N PHE A 287 17.26 -6.48 17.11
CA PHE A 287 16.78 -5.42 16.23
C PHE A 287 16.67 -4.06 16.94
N PHE A 288 16.34 -4.04 18.23
CA PHE A 288 16.27 -2.79 19.01
C PHE A 288 17.62 -2.06 19.10
N LEU A 289 18.76 -2.76 18.99
CA LEU A 289 20.09 -2.15 18.93
C LEU A 289 20.35 -1.38 17.63
N ILE A 290 19.75 -1.83 16.52
CA ILE A 290 19.86 -1.18 15.20
C ILE A 290 18.99 0.07 15.16
N GLY A 291 17.83 0.02 15.80
CA GLY A 291 16.93 1.15 15.95
C GLY A 291 15.60 0.73 16.55
N ASN A 292 14.99 1.65 17.28
CA ASN A 292 13.61 1.60 17.74
C ASN A 292 13.17 3.05 18.03
N ASP A 293 11.91 3.23 18.42
CA ASP A 293 11.36 4.58 18.62
C ASP A 293 11.68 5.20 20.00
N PHE A 294 12.28 4.46 20.92
CA PHE A 294 12.47 4.85 22.32
C PHE A 294 13.93 5.11 22.70
N LEU A 295 14.85 4.39 22.09
CA LEU A 295 16.29 4.47 22.35
C LEU A 295 17.05 4.93 21.11
N PRO A 296 18.12 5.73 21.29
CA PRO A 296 19.06 5.94 20.21
C PRO A 296 19.70 4.60 19.83
N ARG A 297 19.82 4.37 18.53
CA ARG A 297 20.57 3.23 17.99
C ARG A 297 22.01 3.24 18.46
N VAL A 298 22.68 2.09 18.44
CA VAL A 298 24.12 2.03 18.68
C VAL A 298 24.87 2.74 17.55
N TYR A 299 25.96 3.44 17.90
CA TYR A 299 26.74 4.22 16.94
C TYR A 299 27.19 3.38 15.73
N CYS A 300 26.95 3.90 14.52
CA CYS A 300 27.19 3.23 13.23
C CYS A 300 26.40 1.95 12.93
N PHE A 301 25.46 1.52 13.77
CA PHE A 301 24.61 0.36 13.45
C PHE A 301 23.49 0.81 12.49
N ASP A 302 23.59 0.47 11.19
CA ASP A 302 22.59 0.85 10.17
C ASP A 302 22.45 -0.19 9.06
N ILE A 303 21.21 -0.60 8.75
CA ILE A 303 20.88 -1.65 7.77
C ILE A 303 21.52 -1.45 6.39
N LYS A 304 21.61 -0.21 5.88
CA LYS A 304 22.12 0.05 4.52
C LYS A 304 23.60 -0.23 4.37
N GLN A 305 24.33 -0.24 5.48
CA GLN A 305 25.77 -0.45 5.50
C GLN A 305 26.13 -1.94 5.36
N GLY A 306 25.29 -2.83 4.83
CA GLY A 306 25.53 -4.29 4.75
C GLY A 306 26.01 -4.92 6.08
N THR A 307 25.62 -4.29 7.18
CA THR A 307 25.93 -4.65 8.57
C THR A 307 24.97 -5.70 9.09
N VAL A 308 23.76 -5.80 8.53
CA VAL A 308 22.74 -6.77 8.97
C VAL A 308 23.22 -8.20 8.75
N GLU A 309 23.90 -8.48 7.66
CA GLU A 309 24.44 -9.79 7.34
C GLU A 309 25.50 -10.18 8.37
N LEU A 310 26.40 -9.24 8.68
CA LEU A 310 27.41 -9.42 9.71
C LEU A 310 26.78 -9.53 11.11
N LEU A 311 25.72 -8.79 11.38
CA LEU A 311 24.96 -8.85 12.63
C LEU A 311 24.23 -10.19 12.79
N ILE A 312 23.67 -10.74 11.71
CA ILE A 312 23.07 -12.07 11.69
C ILE A 312 24.13 -13.14 11.93
N ASP A 313 25.29 -13.05 11.27
CA ASP A 313 26.38 -14.01 11.49
C ASP A 313 26.88 -13.95 12.94
N THR A 314 26.95 -12.73 13.50
CA THR A 314 27.25 -12.48 14.92
C THR A 314 26.20 -13.12 15.84
N PHE A 315 24.91 -12.95 15.53
CA PHE A 315 23.81 -13.55 16.29
C PHE A 315 23.81 -15.08 16.23
N LYS A 316 24.12 -15.67 15.06
CA LYS A 316 24.28 -17.13 14.93
C LYS A 316 25.42 -17.65 15.78
N SER A 317 26.55 -16.94 15.80
CA SER A 317 27.68 -17.27 16.67
C SER A 317 27.31 -17.20 18.16
N PHE A 318 26.46 -16.24 18.55
CA PHE A 318 25.88 -16.20 19.90
C PHE A 318 25.01 -17.44 20.18
N LEU A 319 24.10 -17.82 19.27
CA LEU A 319 23.21 -18.97 19.45
C LEU A 319 23.96 -20.31 19.58
N GLU A 320 25.12 -20.46 18.95
CA GLU A 320 25.99 -21.64 19.12
C GLU A 320 26.58 -21.76 20.53
N GLN A 321 26.78 -20.61 21.19
CA GLN A 321 27.50 -20.52 22.46
C GLN A 321 26.58 -20.34 23.67
N CYS A 322 25.34 -19.89 23.45
CA CYS A 322 24.44 -19.54 24.55
C CYS A 322 24.04 -20.77 25.37
N ASP A 323 24.03 -20.59 26.69
CA ASP A 323 23.54 -21.60 27.63
C ASP A 323 22.05 -21.37 27.96
N GLU A 324 21.51 -20.18 27.68
CA GLU A 324 20.09 -19.79 27.82
C GLU A 324 19.75 -18.69 26.79
N TYR A 325 18.49 -18.60 26.38
CA TYR A 325 17.99 -17.48 25.55
C TYR A 325 18.11 -16.13 26.28
N VAL A 326 18.22 -15.03 25.54
CA VAL A 326 18.42 -13.67 26.09
C VAL A 326 17.15 -13.10 26.67
N THR A 327 16.02 -13.38 26.05
CA THR A 327 14.70 -12.88 26.45
C THR A 327 13.88 -14.03 26.98
N GLN A 328 12.91 -13.80 27.88
CA GLN A 328 11.87 -14.75 28.27
C GLN A 328 10.61 -14.00 28.71
N ASP A 329 9.49 -14.21 28.01
CA ASP A 329 8.19 -13.58 28.32
C ASP A 329 8.32 -12.09 28.65
N GLY A 330 8.99 -11.33 27.77
CA GLY A 330 9.19 -9.89 27.95
C GLY A 330 10.24 -9.46 28.99
N TRP A 331 11.02 -10.40 29.55
CA TRP A 331 12.11 -10.14 30.51
C TRP A 331 13.48 -10.47 29.92
N ILE A 332 14.51 -9.71 30.30
CA ILE A 332 15.89 -9.93 29.85
C ILE A 332 16.65 -10.80 30.86
N ASN A 333 17.31 -11.83 30.35
CA ASN A 333 18.36 -12.57 31.02
C ASN A 333 19.70 -11.84 30.85
N TRP A 334 20.11 -11.12 31.88
CA TRP A 334 21.33 -10.30 31.83
C TRP A 334 22.62 -11.10 31.65
N LYS A 335 22.62 -12.39 32.02
CA LYS A 335 23.77 -13.28 31.84
C LYS A 335 23.97 -13.60 30.36
N SER A 336 22.90 -14.01 29.69
CA SER A 336 22.89 -14.24 28.24
C SER A 336 23.06 -12.92 27.45
N MET A 337 22.50 -11.81 27.95
CA MET A 337 22.73 -10.49 27.37
C MET A 337 24.21 -10.10 27.39
N ASN A 338 24.94 -10.38 28.48
CA ASN A 338 26.38 -10.12 28.54
C ASN A 338 27.13 -10.89 27.43
N LEU A 339 26.78 -12.17 27.22
CA LEU A 339 27.36 -12.96 26.13
C LEU A 339 27.03 -12.36 24.76
N LEU A 340 25.77 -11.96 24.52
CA LEU A 340 25.38 -11.31 23.27
C LEU A 340 26.19 -10.04 23.01
N VAL A 341 26.30 -9.15 24.00
CA VAL A 341 27.04 -7.88 23.87
C VAL A 341 28.54 -8.10 23.67
N GLN A 342 29.12 -9.17 24.23
CA GLN A 342 30.51 -9.56 23.94
C GLN A 342 30.74 -9.91 22.46
N VAL A 343 29.77 -10.53 21.79
CA VAL A 343 29.87 -10.80 20.35
C VAL A 343 29.64 -9.49 19.56
N LEU A 344 28.69 -8.65 20.00
CA LEU A 344 28.38 -7.37 19.36
C LEU A 344 29.51 -6.33 19.45
N SER A 345 30.32 -6.32 20.52
CA SER A 345 31.43 -5.38 20.65
C SER A 345 32.50 -5.61 19.55
N LYS A 346 32.67 -6.86 19.08
CA LYS A 346 33.54 -7.18 17.94
C LYS A 346 32.97 -6.66 16.62
N PHE A 347 31.64 -6.64 16.50
CA PHE A 347 30.93 -6.10 15.35
C PHE A 347 30.98 -4.58 15.29
N GLU A 348 30.95 -3.89 16.44
CA GLU A 348 30.98 -2.43 16.54
C GLU A 348 32.17 -1.78 15.82
N ILE A 349 33.38 -2.36 15.97
CA ILE A 349 34.58 -1.86 15.26
C ILE A 349 34.40 -1.91 13.74
N LYS A 350 33.89 -3.04 13.23
CA LYS A 350 33.65 -3.24 11.79
C LYS A 350 32.57 -2.30 11.25
N ALA A 351 31.57 -1.97 12.06
CA ALA A 351 30.53 -1.02 11.69
C ALA A 351 31.11 0.41 11.53
N ILE A 352 31.99 0.83 12.44
CA ILE A 352 32.69 2.12 12.36
C ILE A 352 33.58 2.20 11.11
N GLU A 353 34.40 1.17 10.86
CA GLU A 353 35.24 1.06 9.66
C GLU A 353 34.43 1.24 8.38
N LYS A 354 33.31 0.52 8.28
CA LYS A 354 32.46 0.56 7.10
C LYS A 354 31.76 1.90 6.91
N ARG A 355 31.25 2.50 7.98
CA ARG A 355 30.64 3.83 7.91
C ARG A 355 31.66 4.89 7.48
N LEU A 356 32.90 4.81 7.96
CA LEU A 356 33.97 5.70 7.55
C LEU A 356 34.23 5.63 6.03
N GLU A 357 34.33 4.41 5.47
CA GLU A 357 34.51 4.23 4.03
C GLU A 357 33.36 4.82 3.20
N GLU A 358 32.12 4.62 3.65
CA GLU A 358 30.94 5.14 2.98
C GLU A 358 30.85 6.67 3.06
N LEU A 359 31.16 7.24 4.23
CA LEU A 359 31.17 8.68 4.41
C LEU A 359 32.27 9.34 3.56
N LYS A 360 33.45 8.73 3.46
CA LYS A 360 34.52 9.16 2.53
C LYS A 360 34.06 9.14 1.07
N LYS A 361 33.20 8.19 0.68
CA LYS A 361 32.62 8.14 -0.68
C LYS A 361 31.55 9.23 -0.86
N GLN A 362 30.67 9.41 0.13
CA GLN A 362 29.62 10.44 0.10
C GLN A 362 30.21 11.86 0.00
N ILE A 363 31.25 12.16 0.78
CA ILE A 363 31.93 13.46 0.77
C ILE A 363 32.64 13.74 -0.56
N LYS A 364 33.13 12.70 -1.25
CA LYS A 364 33.75 12.85 -2.57
C LYS A 364 32.73 13.05 -3.69
N ASP A 365 31.47 12.68 -3.47
CA ASP A 365 30.39 12.83 -4.44
C ASP A 365 29.79 14.24 -4.34
N THR A 366 30.55 15.22 -4.83
CA THR A 366 30.19 16.65 -4.82
C THR A 366 28.97 17.00 -5.69
N ASP A 367 28.42 16.03 -6.42
CA ASP A 367 27.24 16.19 -7.26
C ASP A 367 25.92 16.01 -6.50
N ASN A 368 25.92 15.53 -5.25
CA ASN A 368 24.71 15.40 -4.43
C ASN A 368 24.36 16.72 -3.70
N PRO A 369 23.25 17.40 -4.04
CA PRO A 369 22.91 18.68 -3.42
C PRO A 369 22.53 18.59 -1.94
N GLU A 370 22.08 17.42 -1.47
CA GLU A 370 21.79 17.14 -0.05
C GLU A 370 23.06 17.28 0.82
N TYR A 371 24.24 17.18 0.19
CA TYR A 371 25.54 17.39 0.85
C TYR A 371 25.83 18.84 1.20
N LEU A 372 25.34 19.80 0.41
CA LEU A 372 25.73 21.18 0.58
C LEU A 372 25.14 21.78 1.87
N ASP A 373 23.93 21.37 2.25
CA ASP A 373 23.23 21.86 3.43
C ASP A 373 23.80 21.32 4.76
N TYR A 374 24.47 20.15 4.72
CA TYR A 374 24.97 19.43 5.91
C TYR A 374 26.46 19.12 5.88
N GLN A 375 27.21 19.76 4.98
CA GLN A 375 28.63 19.53 4.79
C GLN A 375 29.41 19.63 6.11
N MET A 376 29.14 20.65 6.93
CA MET A 376 29.81 20.86 8.20
C MET A 376 29.58 19.69 9.18
N GLN A 377 28.35 19.18 9.26
CA GLN A 377 28.00 18.08 10.14
C GLN A 377 28.71 16.79 9.71
N TRP A 378 28.72 16.49 8.40
CA TRP A 378 29.38 15.30 7.87
C TRP A 378 30.91 15.37 7.93
N GLU A 379 31.51 16.55 7.73
CA GLU A 379 32.96 16.74 7.91
C GLU A 379 33.39 16.56 9.37
N SER A 380 32.58 17.05 10.31
CA SER A 380 32.80 16.85 11.75
C SER A 380 32.72 15.36 12.10
N GLU A 381 31.69 14.66 11.59
CA GLU A 381 31.52 13.22 11.76
C GLU A 381 32.67 12.42 11.16
N LEU A 382 33.16 12.80 9.98
CA LEU A 382 34.29 12.15 9.32
C LEU A 382 35.55 12.20 10.19
N LYS A 383 35.85 13.36 10.78
CA LYS A 383 37.02 13.54 11.66
C LYS A 383 36.95 12.61 12.87
N ILE A 384 35.78 12.50 13.49
CA ILE A 384 35.56 11.61 14.64
C ILE A 384 35.75 10.15 14.22
N LEU A 385 35.09 9.70 13.15
CA LEU A 385 35.19 8.33 12.66
C LEU A 385 36.62 7.94 12.27
N ASP A 386 37.36 8.83 11.59
CA ASP A 386 38.73 8.58 11.18
C ASP A 386 39.65 8.45 12.41
N ALA A 387 39.50 9.33 13.41
CA ALA A 387 40.25 9.25 14.66
C ALA A 387 39.96 7.95 15.43
N LEU A 388 38.67 7.57 15.55
CA LEU A 388 38.28 6.31 16.19
C LEU A 388 38.89 5.10 15.46
N ASN A 389 38.78 5.09 14.13
CA ASN A 389 39.29 4.00 13.30
C ASN A 389 40.81 3.82 13.45
N ILE A 390 41.58 4.92 13.47
CA ILE A 390 43.03 4.89 13.70
C ILE A 390 43.35 4.27 15.06
N GLN A 391 42.66 4.69 16.13
CA GLN A 391 42.92 4.18 17.47
C GLN A 391 42.54 2.71 17.61
N PHE A 392 41.40 2.27 17.05
CA PHE A 392 41.02 0.86 17.05
C PHE A 392 42.00 -0.01 16.24
N SER A 393 42.45 0.46 15.07
CA SER A 393 43.45 -0.23 14.24
C SER A 393 44.79 -0.41 14.97
N ASN A 394 45.14 0.54 15.84
CA ASN A 394 46.34 0.49 16.68
C ASN A 394 46.12 -0.27 18.01
N ASN A 395 44.99 -0.95 18.19
CA ASN A 395 44.59 -1.62 19.43
C ASN A 395 44.48 -0.70 20.68
N ASN A 396 44.34 0.62 20.48
CA ASN A 396 44.20 1.62 21.54
C ASN A 396 42.73 1.90 21.89
N SER A 397 41.99 0.86 22.28
CA SER A 397 40.54 0.95 22.56
C SER A 397 40.19 1.95 23.67
N ALA A 398 41.05 2.12 24.67
CA ALA A 398 40.84 3.11 25.74
C ALA A 398 40.84 4.55 25.21
N VAL A 399 41.79 4.88 24.32
CA VAL A 399 41.88 6.21 23.70
C VAL A 399 40.70 6.45 22.75
N ALA A 400 40.32 5.43 21.97
CA ALA A 400 39.14 5.51 21.09
C ALA A 400 37.87 5.81 21.88
N ARG A 401 37.62 5.08 22.98
CA ARG A 401 36.48 5.32 23.88
C ARG A 401 36.50 6.74 24.44
N LYS A 402 37.65 7.20 24.94
CA LYS A 402 37.80 8.57 25.45
C LYS A 402 37.43 9.61 24.38
N LEU A 403 37.94 9.47 23.16
CA LEU A 403 37.62 10.36 22.04
C LEU A 403 36.12 10.37 21.74
N PHE A 404 35.45 9.23 21.74
CA PHE A 404 34.01 9.16 21.49
C PHE A 404 33.20 9.93 22.53
N TYR A 405 33.38 9.64 23.82
CA TYR A 405 32.58 10.28 24.87
C TYR A 405 32.92 11.77 25.04
N GLN A 406 34.16 12.18 24.79
CA GLN A 406 34.52 13.60 24.79
C GLN A 406 33.86 14.36 23.63
N ASN A 407 33.85 13.80 22.42
CA ASN A 407 33.29 14.50 21.25
C ASN A 407 31.76 14.44 21.20
N LYS A 408 31.15 13.29 21.54
CA LYS A 408 29.70 13.11 21.49
C LYS A 408 29.02 13.53 22.78
N CYS A 409 29.46 12.99 23.91
CA CYS A 409 28.78 13.20 25.19
C CYS A 409 29.33 14.38 26.00
N GLN A 410 30.47 14.96 25.62
CA GLN A 410 31.18 16.00 26.37
C GLN A 410 31.59 15.55 27.79
N ILE A 411 31.95 14.27 27.93
CA ILE A 411 32.34 13.65 29.22
C ILE A 411 33.79 13.17 29.15
N ASP A 412 34.57 13.45 30.20
CA ASP A 412 35.90 12.89 30.39
C ASP A 412 35.86 11.61 31.24
N ILE A 413 35.86 10.45 30.57
CA ILE A 413 35.75 9.14 31.21
C ILE A 413 36.98 8.72 32.04
N ASP A 414 38.07 9.51 32.02
CA ASP A 414 39.23 9.29 32.89
C ASP A 414 39.04 9.96 34.28
N SER A 415 38.11 10.90 34.40
CA SER A 415 37.72 11.49 35.67
C SER A 415 36.79 10.55 36.46
N GLU A 416 36.71 10.72 37.78
CA GLU A 416 35.77 9.96 38.61
C GLU A 416 34.32 10.32 38.27
N GLU A 417 34.02 11.60 38.09
CA GLU A 417 32.67 12.06 37.71
C GLU A 417 32.26 11.51 36.33
N GLY A 418 33.15 11.56 35.34
CA GLY A 418 32.85 11.07 34.01
C GLY A 418 32.65 9.55 33.95
N ARG A 419 33.35 8.76 34.80
CA ARG A 419 33.05 7.33 34.94
C ARG A 419 31.67 7.08 35.53
N LYS A 420 31.28 7.82 36.57
CA LYS A 420 29.93 7.72 37.17
C LYS A 420 28.86 8.09 36.14
N GLU A 421 29.10 9.12 35.34
CA GLU A 421 28.16 9.52 34.30
C GLU A 421 28.06 8.49 33.16
N LEU A 422 29.18 7.88 32.75
CA LEU A 422 29.16 6.75 31.82
C LEU A 422 28.36 5.56 32.38
N ASP A 423 28.56 5.21 33.64
CA ASP A 423 27.80 4.14 34.30
C ASP A 423 26.28 4.47 34.33
N ASN A 424 25.90 5.74 34.56
CA ASN A 424 24.51 6.19 34.48
C ASN A 424 23.92 6.06 33.08
N ILE A 425 24.66 6.46 32.04
CA ILE A 425 24.27 6.30 30.63
C ILE A 425 24.00 4.83 30.33
N ILE A 426 24.91 3.94 30.71
CA ILE A 426 24.79 2.50 30.49
C ILE A 426 23.58 1.95 31.24
N LEU A 427 23.44 2.24 32.54
CA LEU A 427 22.33 1.75 33.35
C LEU A 427 20.97 2.19 32.77
N LYS A 428 20.84 3.47 32.39
CA LYS A 428 19.62 3.99 31.75
C LYS A 428 19.34 3.35 30.39
N TYR A 429 20.39 3.01 29.63
CA TYR A 429 20.24 2.29 28.37
C TYR A 429 19.77 0.84 28.59
N LEU A 430 20.30 0.15 29.62
CA LEU A 430 19.85 -1.18 30.02
C LEU A 430 18.41 -1.18 30.54
N GLU A 431 18.02 -0.20 31.36
CA GLU A 431 16.62 0.04 31.71
C GLU A 431 15.77 0.19 30.45
N GLY A 432 16.26 0.92 29.45
CA GLY A 432 15.59 1.09 28.18
C GLY A 432 15.37 -0.21 27.41
N PHE A 433 16.33 -1.13 27.38
CA PHE A 433 16.09 -2.44 26.77
C PHE A 433 14.93 -3.18 27.45
N GLN A 434 14.91 -3.18 28.78
CA GLN A 434 13.82 -3.80 29.52
C GLN A 434 12.49 -3.06 29.30
N PHE A 435 12.51 -1.72 29.21
CA PHE A 435 11.34 -0.91 28.89
C PHE A 435 10.76 -1.31 27.54
N VAL A 436 11.57 -1.30 26.50
CA VAL A 436 11.16 -1.58 25.12
C VAL A 436 10.63 -3.00 25.00
N LEU A 437 11.33 -3.99 25.56
CA LEU A 437 10.88 -5.37 25.55
C LEU A 437 9.54 -5.54 26.30
N SER A 438 9.39 -4.95 27.49
CA SER A 438 8.12 -4.98 28.23
C SER A 438 7.00 -4.23 27.50
N TYR A 439 7.30 -3.10 26.86
CA TYR A 439 6.36 -2.34 26.03
C TYR A 439 5.75 -3.22 24.92
N TYR A 440 6.60 -4.02 24.26
CA TYR A 440 6.18 -4.93 23.20
C TYR A 440 5.52 -6.22 23.69
N TYR A 441 5.81 -6.73 24.89
CA TYR A 441 5.25 -8.01 25.41
C TYR A 441 4.12 -7.86 26.42
N HIS A 442 4.11 -6.79 27.20
CA HIS A 442 3.16 -6.55 28.29
C HIS A 442 2.36 -5.25 28.17
N GLY A 443 2.67 -4.39 27.19
CA GLY A 443 2.11 -3.04 27.13
C GLY A 443 2.93 -2.06 27.96
N VAL A 444 2.43 -0.84 28.18
CA VAL A 444 3.23 0.26 28.73
C VAL A 444 3.73 -0.02 30.15
N PRO A 445 5.05 -0.24 30.37
CA PRO A 445 5.56 -0.54 31.71
C PRO A 445 5.69 0.72 32.57
N SER A 446 5.92 1.88 31.94
CA SER A 446 5.87 3.19 32.59
C SER A 446 5.51 4.28 31.57
N TRP A 447 4.61 5.17 31.95
CA TRP A 447 4.25 6.35 31.18
C TRP A 447 5.24 7.50 31.35
N GLU A 448 6.08 7.47 32.39
CA GLU A 448 6.97 8.59 32.77
C GLU A 448 8.45 8.30 32.49
N TRP A 449 8.83 7.02 32.40
CA TRP A 449 10.20 6.64 32.07
C TRP A 449 10.59 7.12 30.66
N TYR A 450 11.83 7.55 30.52
CA TYR A 450 12.45 7.91 29.24
C TYR A 450 13.97 7.81 29.35
N TYR A 451 14.62 7.65 28.19
CA TYR A 451 16.07 7.75 28.08
C TYR A 451 16.49 9.22 27.98
N CYS A 452 17.23 9.71 28.99
CA CYS A 452 17.55 11.13 29.17
C CYS A 452 18.87 11.58 28.53
N TYR A 453 19.36 10.85 27.53
CA TYR A 453 20.58 11.17 26.80
C TYR A 453 20.33 11.16 25.30
N TYR A 454 21.11 11.96 24.56
CA TYR A 454 21.00 12.00 23.10
C TYR A 454 21.63 10.76 22.43
N TYR A 455 22.64 10.18 23.07
CA TYR A 455 23.50 9.16 22.47
C TYR A 455 23.41 7.84 23.22
N SER A 456 23.60 6.74 22.50
CA SER A 456 23.80 5.41 23.09
C SER A 456 25.24 5.23 23.59
N PRO A 457 25.48 4.39 24.60
CA PRO A 457 26.83 3.96 24.96
C PRO A 457 27.39 2.99 23.90
N MET A 458 28.72 2.86 23.84
CA MET A 458 29.37 1.81 23.03
C MET A 458 29.10 0.41 23.57
N CYS A 459 29.01 -0.60 22.70
CA CYS A 459 28.87 -2.00 23.09
C CYS A 459 30.05 -2.48 23.95
N PHE A 460 31.27 -1.98 23.70
CA PHE A 460 32.42 -2.23 24.57
C PHE A 460 32.17 -1.86 26.03
N ASP A 461 31.55 -0.71 26.26
CA ASP A 461 31.29 -0.20 27.60
C ASP A 461 30.14 -0.95 28.29
N ILE A 462 29.09 -1.28 27.55
CA ILE A 462 28.02 -2.15 28.06
C ILE A 462 28.58 -3.51 28.49
N CYS A 463 29.41 -4.14 27.66
CA CYS A 463 30.06 -5.41 27.96
C CYS A 463 30.93 -5.32 29.23
N ALA A 464 31.76 -4.27 29.32
CA ALA A 464 32.61 -4.04 30.46
C ALA A 464 31.81 -3.83 31.74
N TYR A 465 30.67 -3.13 31.66
CA TYR A 465 29.78 -2.90 32.79
C TYR A 465 29.09 -4.19 33.26
N LEU A 466 28.49 -4.95 32.34
CA LEU A 466 27.80 -6.22 32.65
C LEU A 466 28.77 -7.30 33.17
N SER A 467 30.05 -7.23 32.80
CA SER A 467 31.06 -8.17 33.31
C SER A 467 31.51 -7.87 34.73
N ARG A 468 31.32 -6.63 35.21
CA ARG A 468 31.70 -6.21 36.57
C ARG A 468 30.51 -6.15 37.52
N ASN A 469 29.31 -5.91 36.98
CA ASN A 469 28.10 -5.67 37.75
C ASN A 469 27.05 -6.75 37.47
N GLN A 470 26.37 -7.21 38.52
CA GLN A 470 25.19 -8.05 38.37
C GLN A 470 23.95 -7.18 38.33
N ILE A 471 23.22 -7.22 37.21
CA ILE A 471 21.98 -6.46 37.04
C ILE A 471 20.84 -7.27 37.67
N GLN A 472 20.17 -6.67 38.64
CA GLN A 472 18.94 -7.21 39.21
C GLN A 472 17.78 -7.05 38.22
N LYS A 473 16.64 -7.69 38.50
CA LYS A 473 15.43 -7.51 37.70
C LYS A 473 15.02 -6.03 37.69
N ILE A 474 15.02 -5.42 36.50
CA ILE A 474 14.60 -4.02 36.34
C ILE A 474 13.07 -3.97 36.33
N GLN A 475 12.48 -3.22 37.25
CA GLN A 475 11.04 -3.02 37.33
C GLN A 475 10.72 -1.52 37.31
N PHE A 476 9.61 -1.17 36.68
CA PHE A 476 9.13 0.19 36.60
C PHE A 476 7.99 0.40 37.60
N GLY A 477 7.97 1.57 38.25
CA GLY A 477 6.88 1.96 39.13
C GLY A 477 5.59 2.24 38.34
N GLN A 478 4.44 2.13 39.01
CA GLN A 478 3.17 2.55 38.43
C GLN A 478 3.21 4.05 38.10
N SER A 479 2.82 4.41 36.88
CA SER A 479 2.65 5.80 36.49
C SER A 479 1.46 5.96 35.54
N LYS A 480 1.10 7.20 35.19
CA LYS A 480 -0.09 7.53 34.39
C LYS A 480 0.28 8.33 33.14
N PRO A 481 -0.49 8.23 32.05
CA PRO A 481 -0.30 9.08 30.88
C PRO A 481 -0.48 10.56 31.24
N TYR A 482 0.29 11.44 30.58
CA TYR A 482 0.05 12.88 30.61
C TYR A 482 -1.33 13.22 30.08
N ASP A 483 -1.97 14.27 30.59
CA ASP A 483 -3.19 14.75 29.92
C ASP A 483 -2.89 15.25 28.50
N PRO A 484 -3.88 15.27 27.59
CA PRO A 484 -3.65 15.63 26.19
C PRO A 484 -2.98 17.00 25.99
N PHE A 485 -3.28 18.00 26.83
CA PHE A 485 -2.67 19.34 26.71
C PHE A 485 -1.25 19.38 27.27
N GLN A 486 -0.99 18.67 28.37
CA GLN A 486 0.38 18.45 28.85
C GLN A 486 1.26 17.77 27.79
N GLN A 487 0.75 16.74 27.11
CA GLN A 487 1.48 16.11 26.02
C GLN A 487 1.75 17.10 24.88
N LEU A 488 0.75 17.89 24.47
CA LEU A 488 0.95 18.90 23.43
C LEU A 488 2.05 19.91 23.80
N LEU A 489 2.09 20.39 25.04
CA LEU A 489 3.17 21.26 25.54
C LEU A 489 4.53 20.55 25.54
N LEU A 490 4.56 19.25 25.84
CA LEU A 490 5.78 18.45 25.84
C LEU A 490 6.37 18.29 24.43
N ILE A 491 5.53 18.17 23.39
CA ILE A 491 6.00 17.80 22.04
C ILE A 491 5.96 18.92 21.00
N LEU A 492 5.12 19.94 21.15
CA LEU A 492 4.95 20.97 20.13
C LEU A 492 5.97 22.12 20.27
N PRO A 493 6.51 22.62 19.15
CA PRO A 493 7.32 23.84 19.15
C PRO A 493 6.45 25.11 19.21
N PRO A 494 7.02 26.27 19.61
CA PRO A 494 6.31 27.55 19.75
C PRO A 494 5.47 27.97 18.55
N HIS A 495 5.97 27.74 17.32
CA HIS A 495 5.25 28.07 16.07
C HIS A 495 3.91 27.33 15.88
N ASN A 496 3.64 26.31 16.70
CA ASN A 496 2.40 25.54 16.74
C ASN A 496 1.56 25.78 18.01
N ALA A 497 1.87 26.80 18.81
CA ALA A 497 1.12 27.15 20.02
C ALA A 497 -0.38 27.41 19.76
N ASN A 498 -0.76 27.75 18.52
CA ASN A 498 -2.16 27.91 18.13
C ASN A 498 -2.99 26.62 18.22
N LEU A 499 -2.35 25.45 18.27
CA LEU A 499 -3.02 24.14 18.47
C LEU A 499 -3.43 23.88 19.94
N LEU A 500 -2.85 24.66 20.86
CA LEU A 500 -3.21 24.67 22.28
C LEU A 500 -4.30 25.71 22.56
N PRO A 501 -5.16 25.47 23.58
CA PRO A 501 -6.07 26.49 24.10
C PRO A 501 -5.33 27.77 24.48
N ALA A 502 -6.00 28.92 24.32
CA ALA A 502 -5.39 30.22 24.55
C ALA A 502 -4.71 30.37 25.94
N PRO A 503 -5.29 29.88 27.06
CA PRO A 503 -4.68 30.01 28.39
C PRO A 503 -3.31 29.35 28.53
N PHE A 504 -3.01 28.30 27.77
CA PHE A 504 -1.74 27.58 27.88
C PHE A 504 -0.61 28.19 27.02
N ARG A 505 -0.94 29.12 26.11
CA ARG A 505 0.05 29.66 25.16
C ARG A 505 1.13 30.50 25.85
N VAL A 506 0.78 31.12 26.99
CA VAL A 506 1.71 31.89 27.83
C VAL A 506 2.93 31.07 28.27
N LEU A 507 2.81 29.74 28.32
CA LEU A 507 3.91 28.85 28.70
C LEU A 507 5.04 28.80 27.66
N TYR A 508 4.81 29.29 26.43
CA TYR A 508 5.83 29.46 25.39
C TYR A 508 6.50 30.85 25.42
N ASP A 509 6.03 31.78 26.23
CA ASP A 509 6.59 33.13 26.28
C ASP A 509 8.00 33.09 26.88
N MET A 510 8.86 34.05 26.50
CA MET A 510 10.25 34.12 26.98
C MET A 510 10.35 34.28 28.50
N GLU A 511 9.31 34.86 29.13
CA GLU A 511 9.21 35.04 30.58
C GLU A 511 8.79 33.77 31.33
N SER A 512 8.34 32.74 30.60
CA SER A 512 7.93 31.46 31.17
C SER A 512 9.10 30.78 31.88
N PRO A 513 8.87 30.16 33.05
CA PRO A 513 9.85 29.28 33.69
C PRO A 513 10.29 28.09 32.82
N LEU A 514 9.52 27.77 31.78
CA LEU A 514 9.89 26.76 30.78
C LEU A 514 10.89 27.27 29.72
N ARG A 515 11.15 28.59 29.66
CA ARG A 515 12.14 29.18 28.75
C ARG A 515 13.34 29.81 29.48
N SER A 516 13.18 30.17 30.74
CA SER A 516 14.22 30.82 31.55
C SER A 516 14.35 30.17 32.94
N PRO A 517 15.58 29.83 33.40
CA PRO A 517 16.88 30.09 32.77
C PRO A 517 17.29 29.06 31.70
N PHE A 518 16.54 27.97 31.56
CA PHE A 518 16.82 26.90 30.61
C PHE A 518 15.74 26.85 29.54
N ASP A 519 16.13 27.08 28.28
CA ASP A 519 15.14 27.16 27.19
C ASP A 519 14.72 25.78 26.71
N TYR A 520 13.57 25.28 27.18
CA TYR A 520 12.96 24.06 26.65
C TYR A 520 12.30 24.27 25.28
N TYR A 521 12.15 25.51 24.80
CA TYR A 521 11.54 25.81 23.52
C TYR A 521 12.48 26.62 22.61
N PRO A 522 13.70 26.11 22.33
CA PRO A 522 14.69 26.89 21.62
C PRO A 522 14.27 27.13 20.16
N ASP A 523 14.49 28.35 19.69
CA ASP A 523 14.27 28.72 18.29
C ASP A 523 15.33 28.12 17.36
N GLU A 524 16.55 27.90 17.88
CA GLU A 524 17.66 27.23 17.19
C GLU A 524 18.21 26.06 18.01
N TYR A 525 18.55 24.96 17.34
CA TYR A 525 19.11 23.77 17.96
C TYR A 525 20.11 23.07 17.04
N GLU A 526 21.06 22.35 17.65
CA GLU A 526 22.08 21.57 16.95
C GLU A 526 21.50 20.27 16.39
N ILE A 527 22.01 19.85 15.24
CA ILE A 527 21.75 18.54 14.65
C ILE A 527 23.05 17.75 14.53
N ASP A 528 23.01 16.46 14.90
CA ASP A 528 24.17 15.56 14.85
C ASP A 528 23.85 14.31 14.00
N PRO A 529 24.66 13.97 12.98
CA PRO A 529 24.49 12.76 12.20
C PRO A 529 24.52 11.48 13.03
N PHE A 530 25.38 11.39 14.06
CA PHE A 530 25.56 10.19 14.90
C PHE A 530 25.56 8.87 14.10
N GLY A 531 26.45 8.79 13.12
CA GLY A 531 26.62 7.66 12.20
C GLY A 531 25.57 7.57 11.08
N ALA A 532 24.61 8.50 10.99
CA ALA A 532 23.49 8.41 10.05
C ALA A 532 23.88 8.77 8.63
N ILE A 533 23.18 8.14 7.69
CA ILE A 533 23.34 8.40 6.27
C ILE A 533 22.42 9.54 5.83
N TRP A 534 21.19 9.59 6.36
CA TRP A 534 20.15 10.51 5.89
C TRP A 534 19.84 11.57 6.93
N GLU A 535 19.59 12.80 6.50
CA GLU A 535 19.30 13.95 7.37
C GLU A 535 18.13 13.69 8.33
N HIS A 536 17.05 13.09 7.84
CA HIS A 536 15.86 12.79 8.65
C HIS A 536 16.13 11.80 9.79
N GLN A 537 17.33 11.19 9.86
CA GLN A 537 17.79 10.32 10.94
C GLN A 537 18.75 11.04 11.90
N PHE A 538 19.11 12.30 11.66
CA PHE A 538 20.01 13.05 12.52
C PHE A 538 19.32 13.35 13.84
N ILE A 539 20.12 13.37 14.91
CA ILE A 539 19.65 13.70 16.25
C ILE A 539 19.42 15.20 16.31
N CYS A 540 18.19 15.61 16.59
CA CYS A 540 17.86 17.00 16.91
C CYS A 540 18.06 17.23 18.42
N LYS A 541 19.07 18.00 18.82
CA LYS A 541 19.41 18.24 20.23
C LYS A 541 18.47 19.27 20.86
N VAL A 542 17.20 18.89 21.03
CA VAL A 542 16.19 19.67 21.76
C VAL A 542 16.22 19.28 23.23
N PRO A 543 16.30 20.24 24.17
CA PRO A 543 16.50 19.93 25.58
C PRO A 543 15.39 19.09 26.22
N PHE A 544 15.74 18.02 26.95
CA PHE A 544 14.76 17.14 27.62
C PHE A 544 13.97 17.88 28.70
N MET A 545 12.64 17.98 28.54
CA MET A 545 11.79 18.76 29.43
C MET A 545 11.73 18.18 30.84
N ASN A 546 11.88 19.03 31.86
CA ASN A 546 11.67 18.64 33.26
C ASN A 546 10.17 18.47 33.54
N SER A 547 9.77 17.29 34.01
CA SER A 547 8.36 16.94 34.21
C SER A 547 7.73 17.60 35.42
N ASP A 548 8.49 17.78 36.50
CA ASP A 548 7.99 18.41 37.72
C ASP A 548 7.70 19.88 37.45
N LEU A 549 8.62 20.54 36.73
CA LEU A 549 8.46 21.91 36.29
C LEU A 549 7.25 22.06 35.35
N LEU A 550 7.17 21.26 34.27
CA LEU A 550 6.02 21.27 33.34
C LEU A 550 4.70 21.10 34.10
N SER A 551 4.64 20.12 35.00
CA SER A 551 3.42 19.81 35.76
C SER A 551 3.05 20.96 36.69
N SER A 552 4.02 21.55 37.38
CA SER A 552 3.80 22.67 38.29
C SER A 552 3.30 23.93 37.57
N GLU A 553 3.89 24.29 36.43
CA GLU A 553 3.45 25.46 35.64
C GLU A 553 2.09 25.20 34.99
N TYR A 554 1.86 24.00 34.47
CA TYR A 554 0.58 23.61 33.89
C TYR A 554 -0.58 23.68 34.90
N GLN A 555 -0.33 23.38 36.18
CA GLN A 555 -1.34 23.47 37.24
C GLN A 555 -1.68 24.90 37.65
N LYS A 556 -0.78 25.87 37.43
CA LYS A 556 -1.03 27.29 37.74
C LYS A 556 -1.98 27.97 36.76
N ILE A 557 -2.15 27.42 35.56
CA ILE A 557 -3.02 27.99 34.53
C ILE A 557 -4.49 27.85 34.91
N ASP A 558 -5.24 28.96 34.83
CA ASP A 558 -6.68 28.99 35.09
C ASP A 558 -7.47 28.28 33.96
N LYS A 559 -7.91 27.05 34.25
CA LYS A 559 -8.67 26.21 33.31
C LYS A 559 -10.16 26.59 33.22
N SER A 560 -10.65 27.55 34.01
CA SER A 560 -12.05 28.00 33.94
C SER A 560 -12.38 28.70 32.62
N GLN A 561 -11.34 29.26 31.96
CA GLN A 561 -11.45 29.96 30.67
C GLN A 561 -11.57 29.03 29.45
N LEU A 562 -11.45 27.71 29.65
CA LEU A 562 -11.59 26.74 28.56
C LEU A 562 -13.04 26.68 28.08
N ASN A 563 -13.23 26.63 26.77
CA ASN A 563 -14.56 26.39 26.20
C ASN A 563 -14.97 24.90 26.37
N GLU A 564 -16.23 24.58 26.08
CA GLU A 564 -16.75 23.21 26.28
C GLU A 564 -16.04 22.16 25.41
N LEU A 565 -15.67 22.50 24.18
CA LEU A 565 -14.92 21.60 23.30
C LEU A 565 -13.50 21.34 23.85
N GLU A 566 -12.84 22.35 24.41
CA GLU A 566 -11.54 22.25 25.07
C GLU A 566 -11.59 21.39 26.34
N LYS A 567 -12.66 21.55 27.14
CA LYS A 567 -12.92 20.69 28.30
C LYS A 567 -13.21 19.23 27.91
N GLN A 568 -13.77 18.98 26.73
CA GLN A 568 -14.00 17.63 26.22
C GLN A 568 -12.70 16.99 25.71
N ARG A 569 -11.95 17.68 24.84
CA ARG A 569 -10.71 17.14 24.25
C ARG A 569 -9.51 17.06 25.21
N SER A 570 -9.63 17.59 26.43
CA SER A 570 -8.63 17.46 27.51
C SER A 570 -8.80 16.19 28.35
N LYS A 571 -9.87 15.42 28.14
CA LYS A 571 -10.14 14.19 28.90
C LYS A 571 -9.82 12.95 28.09
N PHE A 572 -9.47 11.87 28.78
CA PHE A 572 -9.38 10.55 28.15
C PHE A 572 -10.77 10.01 27.86
N GLY A 573 -10.88 9.31 26.74
CA GLY A 573 -12.09 8.61 26.30
C GLY A 573 -11.99 7.10 26.48
N HIS A 574 -12.89 6.39 25.79
CA HIS A 574 -12.99 4.94 25.83
C HIS A 574 -12.98 4.37 24.42
N ALA A 575 -12.48 3.14 24.28
CA ALA A 575 -12.73 2.36 23.08
C ALA A 575 -14.20 1.91 23.06
N TYR A 576 -14.76 1.78 21.86
CA TYR A 576 -16.16 1.40 21.67
C TYR A 576 -16.28 0.21 20.74
N LEU A 577 -17.09 -0.76 21.16
CA LEU A 577 -17.55 -1.88 20.35
C LEU A 577 -18.92 -1.55 19.76
N PHE A 578 -19.01 -1.61 18.43
CA PHE A 578 -20.24 -1.41 17.67
C PHE A 578 -20.74 -2.76 17.16
N VAL A 579 -21.99 -3.08 17.49
CA VAL A 579 -22.66 -4.30 17.05
C VAL A 579 -24.00 -4.02 16.37
N PRO A 580 -24.39 -4.83 15.37
CA PRO A 580 -25.67 -4.68 14.69
C PRO A 580 -26.83 -5.07 15.63
N THR A 581 -27.97 -4.38 15.54
CA THR A 581 -29.19 -4.74 16.31
C THR A 581 -30.46 -4.67 15.46
N GLN A 582 -31.47 -5.45 15.84
CA GLN A 582 -32.80 -5.39 15.20
C GLN A 582 -33.70 -4.28 15.79
N ASN A 583 -33.37 -3.75 16.97
CA ASN A 583 -34.16 -2.76 17.70
C ASN A 583 -34.14 -1.35 17.09
N LYS A 584 -35.09 -0.48 17.49
CA LYS A 584 -35.14 0.92 17.03
C LYS A 584 -33.90 1.68 17.51
N GLY A 585 -33.19 2.23 16.54
CA GLY A 585 -31.97 3.01 16.72
C GLY A 585 -32.12 4.41 17.31
N ASN A 586 -31.05 4.92 17.92
CA ASN A 586 -30.93 6.33 18.31
C ASN A 586 -30.76 7.23 17.06
N LEU A 587 -31.24 8.48 17.16
CA LEU A 587 -31.02 9.51 16.15
C LEU A 587 -29.61 10.06 16.33
N ILE A 588 -28.79 10.04 15.28
CA ILE A 588 -27.47 10.67 15.29
C ILE A 588 -27.50 11.81 14.27
N GLN A 589 -27.04 12.98 14.70
CA GLN A 589 -26.95 14.14 13.84
C GLN A 589 -25.75 14.01 12.89
N SER A 590 -25.93 14.42 11.64
CA SER A 590 -24.83 14.50 10.69
C SER A 590 -23.89 15.62 11.09
N ILE A 591 -22.60 15.31 11.19
CA ILE A 591 -21.54 16.29 11.47
C ILE A 591 -21.13 17.02 10.17
N LEU A 592 -21.56 16.53 9.01
CA LEU A 592 -21.44 17.18 7.70
C LEU A 592 -22.85 17.42 7.12
N PRO A 593 -23.66 18.32 7.69
CA PRO A 593 -25.07 18.49 7.31
C PRO A 593 -25.26 18.94 5.87
N THR A 594 -24.24 19.59 5.27
CA THR A 594 -24.20 19.97 3.86
C THR A 594 -24.07 18.76 2.93
N VAL A 595 -23.54 17.64 3.44
CA VAL A 595 -23.33 16.41 2.68
C VAL A 595 -24.34 15.32 3.06
N TYR A 596 -24.77 15.27 4.33
CA TYR A 596 -25.66 14.21 4.85
C TYR A 596 -26.79 14.75 5.74
N ASN A 597 -27.97 14.17 5.58
CA ASN A 597 -29.10 14.38 6.49
C ASN A 597 -28.95 13.56 7.78
N ASN A 598 -29.55 14.04 8.87
CA ASN A 598 -29.69 13.30 10.12
C ASN A 598 -30.42 11.95 9.90
N ALA A 599 -30.02 10.93 10.64
CA ALA A 599 -30.56 9.58 10.46
C ALA A 599 -30.68 8.79 11.77
N LYS A 600 -31.65 7.87 11.82
CA LYS A 600 -31.78 6.86 12.88
C LYS A 600 -31.00 5.60 12.47
N TYR A 601 -30.24 5.01 13.40
CA TYR A 601 -29.31 3.90 13.11
C TYR A 601 -29.51 2.71 14.05
N LYS A 602 -29.70 1.51 13.50
CA LYS A 602 -29.92 0.28 14.27
C LYS A 602 -28.60 -0.36 14.74
N THR A 603 -27.95 0.26 15.70
CA THR A 603 -26.64 -0.18 16.24
C THR A 603 -26.61 -0.03 17.75
N ILE A 604 -25.96 -0.97 18.45
CA ILE A 604 -25.62 -0.81 19.86
C ILE A 604 -24.15 -0.39 19.93
N GLN A 605 -23.89 0.72 20.61
CA GLN A 605 -22.55 1.14 20.99
C GLN A 605 -22.31 0.67 22.44
N ILE A 606 -21.33 -0.20 22.62
CA ILE A 606 -20.90 -0.72 23.92
C ILE A 606 -19.57 -0.05 24.26
N GLN A 607 -19.50 0.59 25.42
CA GLN A 607 -18.26 1.15 25.93
C GLN A 607 -17.38 0.01 26.49
N LEU A 608 -16.15 -0.09 26.00
CA LEU A 608 -15.15 -1.01 26.53
C LEU A 608 -14.54 -0.44 27.81
N ASN A 609 -14.16 -1.31 28.72
CA ASN A 609 -13.78 -0.91 30.08
C ASN A 609 -12.27 -0.67 30.24
N GLY A 610 -11.47 -0.96 29.21
CA GLY A 610 -10.03 -0.77 29.19
C GLY A 610 -9.24 -1.92 29.83
N ASN A 611 -9.92 -2.98 30.28
CA ASN A 611 -9.28 -4.22 30.69
C ASN A 611 -9.25 -5.17 29.50
N ILE A 612 -8.08 -5.37 28.92
CA ILE A 612 -7.93 -6.12 27.67
C ILE A 612 -8.51 -7.54 27.72
N GLN A 613 -8.44 -8.21 28.87
CA GLN A 613 -8.98 -9.56 29.03
C GLN A 613 -10.51 -9.56 29.01
N GLN A 614 -11.13 -8.59 29.68
CA GLN A 614 -12.58 -8.44 29.68
C GLN A 614 -13.10 -7.94 28.33
N ASP A 615 -12.42 -6.95 27.74
CA ASP A 615 -12.78 -6.38 26.45
C ASP A 615 -12.69 -7.41 25.32
N THR A 616 -11.64 -8.25 25.31
CA THR A 616 -11.51 -9.32 24.31
C THR A 616 -12.51 -10.45 24.55
N GLN A 617 -12.82 -10.78 25.81
CA GLN A 617 -13.87 -11.74 26.15
C GLN A 617 -15.25 -11.24 25.66
N GLU A 618 -15.58 -9.97 25.87
CA GLU A 618 -16.83 -9.34 25.40
C GLU A 618 -16.97 -9.44 23.88
N VAL A 619 -15.88 -9.27 23.13
CA VAL A 619 -15.87 -9.40 21.66
C VAL A 619 -16.05 -10.87 21.23
N LEU A 620 -15.31 -11.79 21.84
CA LEU A 620 -15.32 -13.21 21.44
C LEU A 620 -16.63 -13.91 21.79
N GLN A 621 -17.29 -13.56 22.91
CA GLN A 621 -18.59 -14.12 23.29
C GLN A 621 -19.71 -13.81 22.29
N ARG A 622 -19.53 -12.77 21.46
CA ARG A 622 -20.49 -12.35 20.44
C ARG A 622 -20.26 -12.98 19.08
N ILE A 623 -19.17 -13.72 18.91
CA ILE A 623 -18.91 -14.51 17.71
C ILE A 623 -19.69 -15.81 17.83
N ASN A 624 -20.56 -16.12 16.85
CA ASN A 624 -21.30 -17.38 16.84
C ASN A 624 -20.36 -18.54 16.46
N ILE A 625 -20.00 -19.38 17.43
CA ILE A 625 -19.00 -20.46 17.28
C ILE A 625 -19.58 -21.69 16.57
N GLN A 626 -20.92 -21.86 16.56
CA GLN A 626 -21.56 -23.09 16.04
C GLN A 626 -21.39 -23.29 14.52
N ASP A 627 -21.26 -22.22 13.73
CA ASP A 627 -20.97 -22.29 12.27
C ASP A 627 -19.47 -22.56 11.94
N GLN A 628 -18.60 -22.69 12.97
CA GLN A 628 -17.14 -22.83 12.76
C GLN A 628 -16.60 -24.26 12.88
N GLN A 629 -17.33 -25.21 13.49
CA GLN A 629 -16.86 -26.60 13.61
C GLN A 629 -16.72 -27.31 12.25
N ASP A 630 -17.47 -26.89 11.23
CA ASP A 630 -17.33 -27.41 9.85
C ASP A 630 -16.04 -26.95 9.14
N LYS A 631 -15.27 -26.02 9.72
CA LYS A 631 -14.03 -25.49 9.12
C LYS A 631 -12.75 -26.20 9.54
N GLU A 632 -12.76 -27.04 10.59
CA GLU A 632 -11.56 -27.75 11.07
C GLU A 632 -10.95 -28.70 10.01
N ASN A 633 -11.75 -29.10 9.01
CA ASN A 633 -11.33 -29.98 7.91
C ASN A 633 -10.95 -29.25 6.61
N GLN A 634 -10.87 -27.91 6.59
CA GLN A 634 -10.41 -27.16 5.42
C GLN A 634 -8.91 -26.91 5.52
N LEU A 635 -8.15 -27.33 4.49
CA LEU A 635 -6.73 -26.98 4.37
C LEU A 635 -6.53 -25.47 4.51
N PRO A 636 -5.44 -25.03 5.15
CA PRO A 636 -5.18 -23.62 5.31
C PRO A 636 -5.08 -22.99 3.94
N LYS A 637 -5.97 -22.02 3.68
CA LYS A 637 -5.86 -21.18 2.50
C LYS A 637 -4.54 -20.40 2.53
N PHE A 638 -3.95 -20.20 3.71
CA PHE A 638 -2.73 -19.40 3.95
C PHE A 638 -1.46 -20.06 3.37
N PRO A 639 -0.52 -19.27 2.82
CA PRO A 639 0.68 -19.78 2.16
C PRO A 639 1.64 -20.42 3.16
N SER A 640 2.34 -21.43 2.68
CA SER A 640 3.39 -22.08 3.46
C SER A 640 4.41 -22.71 2.51
N LEU A 641 5.69 -22.55 2.87
CA LEU A 641 6.81 -23.23 2.27
C LEU A 641 6.70 -24.75 2.47
N ASN A 642 6.00 -25.20 3.51
CA ASN A 642 5.93 -26.62 3.89
C ASN A 642 4.80 -27.40 3.20
N ILE A 643 4.06 -26.75 2.29
CA ILE A 643 3.01 -27.40 1.47
C ILE A 643 3.60 -28.50 0.59
N LEU A 644 4.77 -28.26 0.02
CA LEU A 644 5.50 -29.25 -0.76
C LEU A 644 6.55 -29.92 0.14
N LYS A 645 6.50 -31.26 0.23
CA LYS A 645 7.53 -32.08 0.90
C LYS A 645 8.79 -32.14 0.04
N ILE A 646 9.50 -31.02 -0.05
CA ILE A 646 10.71 -30.86 -0.85
C ILE A 646 11.89 -30.63 0.08
N ASN A 647 13.04 -31.26 -0.21
CA ASN A 647 14.31 -30.89 0.40
C ASN A 647 14.68 -29.46 -0.01
N LYS A 648 14.86 -28.60 0.99
CA LYS A 648 15.24 -27.20 0.82
C LYS A 648 16.62 -27.03 1.42
N THR A 649 17.59 -26.58 0.62
CA THR A 649 18.91 -26.21 1.12
C THR A 649 19.27 -24.81 0.65
N TRP A 650 20.12 -24.11 1.40
CA TRP A 650 20.60 -22.80 0.98
C TRP A 650 21.69 -22.94 -0.08
N LEU A 651 21.52 -22.30 -1.24
CA LEU A 651 22.63 -22.12 -2.19
C LEU A 651 23.46 -20.90 -1.78
N GLN A 652 24.77 -21.10 -1.64
CA GLN A 652 25.72 -19.99 -1.69
C GLN A 652 25.73 -19.46 -3.13
N ASN A 653 25.12 -18.30 -3.34
CA ASN A 653 24.97 -17.70 -4.66
C ASN A 653 26.36 -17.30 -5.21
N LYS A 654 26.87 -18.00 -6.24
CA LYS A 654 28.17 -17.73 -6.87
C LYS A 654 28.10 -16.71 -8.02
N LYS A 655 26.91 -16.21 -8.42
CA LYS A 655 26.74 -15.30 -9.56
C LYS A 655 26.11 -13.96 -9.18
N ASP A 656 26.66 -12.92 -9.78
CA ASP A 656 26.73 -11.54 -9.32
C ASP A 656 25.62 -10.65 -9.90
N LYS A 657 24.36 -10.84 -9.48
CA LYS A 657 23.27 -9.88 -9.78
C LYS A 657 22.48 -9.38 -8.56
N HIS A 658 22.40 -10.16 -7.48
CA HIS A 658 21.69 -9.79 -6.25
C HIS A 658 22.50 -10.20 -5.01
N LYS A 659 23.47 -9.37 -4.60
CA LYS A 659 24.49 -9.69 -3.57
C LYS A 659 23.97 -10.14 -2.18
N ASN A 660 22.67 -10.03 -1.87
CA ASN A 660 22.11 -10.31 -0.54
C ASN A 660 20.87 -11.23 -0.54
N GLN A 661 20.50 -11.80 -1.68
CA GLN A 661 19.32 -12.68 -1.77
C GLN A 661 19.67 -14.10 -1.34
N LYS A 662 18.95 -14.63 -0.35
CA LYS A 662 19.06 -16.05 -0.03
C LYS A 662 18.29 -16.85 -1.09
N VAL A 663 18.96 -17.80 -1.72
CA VAL A 663 18.38 -18.65 -2.76
C VAL A 663 18.12 -20.02 -2.15
N LEU A 664 16.85 -20.43 -2.13
CA LEU A 664 16.45 -21.77 -1.80
C LEU A 664 16.73 -22.67 -3.00
N LYS A 665 17.64 -23.62 -2.80
CA LYS A 665 17.72 -24.81 -3.62
C LYS A 665 16.53 -25.68 -3.29
N VAL A 666 15.74 -25.98 -4.30
CA VAL A 666 14.56 -26.84 -4.17
C VAL A 666 14.87 -28.10 -4.97
N GLU A 667 15.15 -29.19 -4.26
CA GLU A 667 15.34 -30.50 -4.88
C GLU A 667 13.97 -31.15 -5.08
N LEU A 668 13.50 -31.15 -6.32
CA LEU A 668 12.25 -31.83 -6.64
C LEU A 668 12.41 -33.31 -6.27
N ALA A 669 11.51 -33.84 -5.45
CA ALA A 669 11.46 -35.26 -5.20
C ALA A 669 11.35 -35.98 -6.56
N GLN A 670 12.11 -37.04 -6.77
CA GLN A 670 11.93 -37.91 -7.92
C GLN A 670 10.53 -38.54 -7.83
N LYS A 671 9.51 -37.86 -8.36
CA LYS A 671 8.31 -38.58 -8.81
C LYS A 671 8.81 -39.52 -9.90
N ASN A 672 8.49 -40.82 -9.78
CA ASN A 672 8.98 -41.89 -10.65
C ASN A 672 9.11 -41.40 -12.10
N ILE A 673 10.33 -41.27 -12.59
CA ILE A 673 10.64 -40.78 -13.95
C ILE A 673 10.00 -41.70 -15.01
N GLU A 674 9.68 -42.95 -14.65
CA GLU A 674 8.84 -43.90 -15.41
C GLU A 674 7.44 -43.35 -15.79
N PHE A 675 6.96 -42.31 -15.10
CA PHE A 675 5.67 -41.64 -15.30
C PHE A 675 5.62 -40.75 -16.56
N LEU A 676 6.77 -40.27 -17.06
CA LEU A 676 6.86 -39.36 -18.21
C LEU A 676 7.08 -40.07 -19.55
N ASP A 677 7.56 -41.33 -19.54
CA ASP A 677 7.75 -42.10 -20.77
C ASP A 677 6.43 -42.68 -21.35
N LYS A 678 5.30 -42.56 -20.63
CA LYS A 678 3.95 -43.03 -21.04
C LYS A 678 2.87 -41.94 -21.00
N ILE A 679 3.20 -40.70 -21.38
CA ILE A 679 2.27 -39.56 -21.36
C ILE A 679 0.96 -39.81 -22.14
N GLU A 680 0.99 -40.65 -23.17
CA GLU A 680 -0.18 -41.04 -23.96
C GLU A 680 -1.25 -41.81 -23.17
N SER A 681 -0.87 -42.52 -22.09
CA SER A 681 -1.80 -43.27 -21.23
C SER A 681 -2.64 -42.41 -20.29
N PHE A 682 -2.43 -41.09 -20.29
CA PHE A 682 -2.99 -40.15 -19.31
C PHE A 682 -4.20 -39.34 -19.80
N SER A 683 -4.56 -39.40 -21.08
CA SER A 683 -5.78 -38.77 -21.60
C SER A 683 -7.04 -39.26 -20.86
N ASP A 684 -7.07 -40.54 -20.49
CA ASP A 684 -8.17 -41.17 -19.73
C ASP A 684 -8.19 -40.80 -18.24
N GLN A 685 -7.11 -40.20 -17.72
CA GLN A 685 -6.99 -39.77 -16.31
C GLN A 685 -7.06 -38.24 -16.14
N ALA A 686 -7.40 -37.48 -17.17
CA ALA A 686 -7.44 -36.02 -17.17
C ALA A 686 -8.25 -35.40 -15.99
N GLN A 687 -9.24 -36.11 -15.45
CA GLN A 687 -10.00 -35.70 -14.26
C GLN A 687 -9.17 -35.65 -12.96
N LYS A 688 -7.97 -36.27 -12.92
CA LYS A 688 -7.05 -36.25 -11.76
C LYS A 688 -6.21 -34.96 -11.65
N PHE A 689 -6.23 -34.08 -12.66
CA PHE A 689 -5.41 -32.84 -12.69
C PHE A 689 -6.13 -31.57 -12.24
N ASN A 690 -7.31 -31.73 -11.61
CA ASN A 690 -7.93 -30.70 -10.80
C ASN A 690 -7.29 -30.75 -9.41
N CYS A 691 -6.33 -29.86 -9.16
CA CYS A 691 -5.45 -29.96 -8.00
C CYS A 691 -5.22 -28.61 -7.36
N TYR A 692 -4.86 -28.64 -6.08
CA TYR A 692 -4.21 -27.50 -5.46
C TYR A 692 -2.74 -27.49 -5.88
N CYS A 693 -2.30 -26.40 -6.50
CA CYS A 693 -0.96 -26.20 -7.01
C CYS A 693 -0.55 -24.73 -6.95
N GLY A 694 0.74 -24.47 -7.13
CA GLY A 694 1.33 -23.15 -6.89
C GLY A 694 2.03 -23.08 -5.54
N TYR A 695 3.17 -22.40 -5.51
CA TYR A 695 4.06 -22.36 -4.36
C TYR A 695 4.50 -20.91 -4.11
N PRO A 696 4.40 -20.39 -2.86
CA PRO A 696 3.93 -21.06 -1.64
C PRO A 696 2.42 -20.94 -1.38
N GLN A 697 1.63 -20.34 -2.29
CA GLN A 697 0.24 -19.94 -2.02
C GLN A 697 -0.82 -21.03 -2.22
N ASN A 698 -0.50 -22.10 -2.95
CA ASN A 698 -1.36 -23.25 -3.17
C ASN A 698 -2.81 -22.91 -3.54
N TYR A 699 -3.03 -22.60 -4.80
CA TYR A 699 -4.35 -22.30 -5.35
C TYR A 699 -4.96 -23.54 -6.01
N TYR A 700 -6.29 -23.61 -6.05
CA TYR A 700 -6.95 -24.60 -6.88
C TYR A 700 -6.83 -24.22 -8.36
N GLY A 701 -6.27 -25.11 -9.18
CA GLY A 701 -6.07 -24.90 -10.61
C GLY A 701 -6.26 -26.17 -11.41
N GLU A 702 -6.44 -26.00 -12.72
CA GLU A 702 -6.55 -27.09 -13.67
C GLU A 702 -5.39 -27.07 -14.65
N VAL A 703 -4.75 -28.23 -14.87
CA VAL A 703 -3.62 -28.36 -15.81
C VAL A 703 -4.13 -28.37 -17.25
N ALA A 704 -3.67 -27.42 -18.06
CA ALA A 704 -4.06 -27.29 -19.46
C ALA A 704 -3.08 -27.98 -20.43
N LEU A 705 -1.78 -27.85 -20.15
CA LEU A 705 -0.71 -28.36 -20.98
C LEU A 705 0.41 -28.91 -20.09
N VAL A 706 0.96 -30.06 -20.45
CA VAL A 706 2.19 -30.61 -19.87
C VAL A 706 3.24 -30.74 -20.96
N VAL A 707 4.46 -30.24 -20.75
CA VAL A 707 5.56 -30.25 -21.74
C VAL A 707 6.81 -30.83 -21.09
N SER A 708 7.46 -31.77 -21.78
CA SER A 708 8.79 -32.32 -21.48
C SER A 708 9.72 -32.10 -22.68
N LYS A 709 11.00 -32.42 -22.54
CA LYS A 709 11.96 -32.39 -23.66
C LYS A 709 11.62 -33.38 -24.79
N LYS A 710 10.89 -34.46 -24.50
CA LYS A 710 10.60 -35.52 -25.49
C LYS A 710 9.18 -35.45 -26.04
N SER A 711 8.26 -34.82 -25.31
CA SER A 711 6.82 -34.95 -25.53
C SER A 711 6.05 -33.80 -24.88
N PHE A 712 4.85 -33.51 -25.37
CA PHE A 712 3.90 -32.60 -24.73
C PHE A 712 2.50 -33.17 -24.84
N LEU A 713 1.63 -32.82 -23.89
CA LEU A 713 0.25 -33.27 -23.80
C LEU A 713 -0.66 -32.08 -23.57
N PHE A 714 -1.53 -31.81 -24.54
CA PHE A 714 -2.67 -30.92 -24.32
C PHE A 714 -3.77 -31.69 -23.62
N LEU A 715 -4.03 -31.34 -22.36
CA LEU A 715 -5.15 -31.90 -21.61
C LEU A 715 -6.44 -31.16 -21.95
N LYS A 716 -6.35 -29.83 -22.16
CA LYS A 716 -7.48 -28.98 -22.54
C LYS A 716 -7.04 -27.82 -23.42
N ASN A 717 -7.73 -27.62 -24.53
CA ASN A 717 -7.53 -26.48 -25.42
C ASN A 717 -8.81 -25.62 -25.44
N TYR A 718 -8.81 -24.53 -24.67
CA TYR A 718 -9.98 -23.65 -24.57
C TYR A 718 -10.10 -22.64 -25.72
N GLN A 719 -9.09 -22.54 -26.60
CA GLN A 719 -9.08 -21.58 -27.72
C GLN A 719 -9.74 -22.11 -29.00
N LEU A 720 -10.10 -23.40 -29.06
CA LEU A 720 -10.72 -24.01 -30.23
C LEU A 720 -11.85 -24.95 -29.81
N LYS A 721 -13.09 -24.43 -29.76
CA LYS A 721 -14.29 -25.20 -29.41
C LYS A 721 -14.59 -26.43 -30.30
N ASN A 722 -13.79 -26.74 -31.33
CA ASN A 722 -14.10 -27.74 -32.36
C ASN A 722 -12.99 -28.78 -32.66
N ILE A 723 -11.97 -28.95 -31.82
CA ILE A 723 -11.01 -30.06 -32.03
C ILE A 723 -11.31 -31.15 -31.01
N GLN A 724 -11.86 -32.28 -31.50
CA GLN A 724 -11.86 -33.56 -30.80
C GLN A 724 -10.44 -33.82 -30.28
N ILE A 725 -10.31 -34.42 -29.10
CA ILE A 725 -9.04 -34.97 -28.61
C ILE A 725 -8.56 -35.94 -29.70
N LEU A 726 -7.70 -35.45 -30.58
CA LEU A 726 -7.07 -36.24 -31.61
C LEU A 726 -5.84 -36.82 -30.93
N SER A 727 -6.00 -38.06 -30.47
CA SER A 727 -4.94 -38.93 -29.95
C SER A 727 -3.90 -39.29 -31.02
N GLU A 728 -3.94 -38.69 -32.21
CA GLU A 728 -3.02 -38.94 -33.30
C GLU A 728 -2.64 -37.61 -33.96
N PHE A 729 -1.41 -37.13 -33.75
CA PHE A 729 -0.86 -36.00 -34.51
C PHE A 729 0.58 -36.27 -34.97
N ARG A 730 0.84 -35.87 -36.23
CA ARG A 730 2.01 -36.21 -37.06
C ARG A 730 3.34 -35.67 -36.53
N ASP A 731 4.36 -36.53 -36.56
CA ASP A 731 5.71 -36.31 -36.02
C ASP A 731 6.54 -35.21 -36.71
N ASP A 732 6.22 -34.87 -37.96
CA ASP A 732 7.19 -34.20 -38.85
C ASP A 732 7.28 -32.68 -38.67
N ILE A 733 6.20 -32.02 -38.19
CA ILE A 733 6.12 -30.55 -38.04
C ILE A 733 6.47 -30.11 -36.61
N LEU A 734 6.40 -31.03 -35.65
CA LEU A 734 6.48 -30.69 -34.24
C LEU A 734 7.91 -30.72 -33.67
N ASN A 735 8.85 -31.48 -34.23
CA ASN A 735 10.18 -31.60 -33.60
C ASN A 735 10.96 -30.27 -33.57
N GLU A 736 10.77 -29.36 -34.54
CA GLU A 736 11.37 -28.01 -34.47
C GLU A 736 10.64 -27.05 -33.49
N VAL A 737 9.32 -27.20 -33.31
CA VAL A 737 8.51 -26.31 -32.45
C VAL A 737 8.47 -26.79 -30.98
N LYS A 738 8.68 -28.10 -30.74
CA LYS A 738 8.67 -28.73 -29.40
C LYS A 738 9.78 -28.18 -28.51
N ASP A 739 11.03 -28.19 -29.00
CA ASP A 739 12.18 -27.72 -28.26
C ASP A 739 12.06 -26.23 -27.94
N ASP A 740 11.59 -25.42 -28.90
CA ASP A 740 11.37 -23.98 -28.73
C ASP A 740 10.30 -23.65 -27.67
N ILE A 741 9.19 -24.42 -27.61
CA ILE A 741 8.15 -24.23 -26.59
C ILE A 741 8.65 -24.63 -25.20
N TYR A 742 9.29 -25.81 -25.08
CA TYR A 742 9.83 -26.27 -23.81
C TYR A 742 10.87 -25.30 -23.28
N ASP A 743 11.82 -24.88 -24.11
CA ASP A 743 12.89 -23.95 -23.71
C ASP A 743 12.33 -22.56 -23.37
N HIS A 744 11.32 -22.07 -24.09
CA HIS A 744 10.67 -20.79 -23.77
C HIS A 744 9.90 -20.84 -22.43
N LEU A 745 9.08 -21.87 -22.21
CA LEU A 745 8.34 -22.05 -20.96
C LEU A 745 9.29 -22.27 -19.78
N LYS A 746 10.34 -23.08 -19.99
CA LYS A 746 11.39 -23.31 -19.01
C LYS A 746 12.09 -22.00 -18.66
N TYR A 747 12.53 -21.23 -19.66
CA TYR A 747 13.20 -19.95 -19.44
C TYR A 747 12.32 -18.95 -18.69
N THR A 748 11.05 -18.83 -19.09
CA THR A 748 10.06 -17.94 -18.45
C THR A 748 9.83 -18.33 -16.98
N MET A 749 9.63 -19.63 -16.73
CA MET A 749 9.44 -20.18 -15.39
C MET A 749 10.71 -20.01 -14.54
N GLN A 750 11.89 -20.40 -15.04
CA GLN A 750 13.16 -20.29 -14.32
C GLN A 750 13.46 -18.83 -13.97
N THR A 751 13.30 -17.90 -14.90
CA THR A 751 13.52 -16.47 -14.64
C THR A 751 12.59 -15.96 -13.55
N ARG A 752 11.31 -16.36 -13.56
CA ARG A 752 10.34 -16.00 -12.51
C ARG A 752 10.74 -16.57 -11.15
N LEU A 753 11.12 -17.85 -11.10
CA LEU A 753 11.49 -18.55 -9.87
C LEU A 753 12.82 -18.02 -9.30
N GLU A 754 13.80 -17.75 -10.14
CA GLU A 754 15.08 -17.14 -9.74
C GLU A 754 14.88 -15.75 -9.15
N ASN A 755 14.00 -14.93 -9.75
CA ASN A 755 13.59 -13.65 -9.18
C ASN A 755 12.89 -13.81 -7.81
N GLN A 756 12.21 -14.93 -7.59
CA GLN A 756 11.60 -15.32 -6.32
C GLN A 756 12.57 -16.06 -5.37
N GLY A 757 13.86 -16.16 -5.70
CA GLY A 757 14.88 -16.81 -4.87
C GLY A 757 14.74 -18.33 -4.81
N ILE A 758 14.17 -18.96 -5.82
CA ILE A 758 14.08 -20.42 -5.96
C ILE A 758 14.98 -20.86 -7.11
N PHE A 759 15.85 -21.82 -6.82
CA PHE A 759 16.65 -22.52 -7.83
C PHE A 759 16.21 -23.98 -7.93
N LEU A 760 15.92 -24.40 -9.15
CA LEU A 760 15.57 -25.79 -9.49
C LEU A 760 16.76 -26.45 -10.17
N GLU A 761 17.27 -27.55 -9.62
CA GLU A 761 18.40 -28.28 -10.21
C GLU A 761 18.02 -29.04 -11.48
N GLN A 762 16.90 -29.74 -11.44
CA GLN A 762 16.42 -30.57 -12.54
C GLN A 762 14.93 -30.28 -12.73
N ILE A 763 14.52 -30.17 -13.99
CA ILE A 763 13.13 -30.00 -14.39
C ILE A 763 12.87 -31.13 -15.40
N ASN A 764 12.01 -32.06 -15.03
CA ASN A 764 11.69 -33.19 -15.91
C ASN A 764 10.53 -32.83 -16.85
N ALA A 765 9.53 -32.10 -16.34
CA ALA A 765 8.40 -31.61 -17.09
C ALA A 765 7.85 -30.30 -16.53
N ILE A 766 7.14 -29.56 -17.38
CA ILE A 766 6.53 -28.26 -17.09
C ILE A 766 5.02 -28.39 -17.28
N ALA A 767 4.26 -27.81 -16.37
CA ALA A 767 2.82 -27.70 -16.45
C ALA A 767 2.41 -26.23 -16.66
N VAL A 768 1.49 -26.01 -17.59
CA VAL A 768 0.71 -24.77 -17.70
C VAL A 768 -0.63 -25.00 -17.02
N VAL A 769 -0.91 -24.19 -16.00
CA VAL A 769 -2.08 -24.33 -15.13
C VAL A 769 -2.95 -23.08 -15.27
N TYR A 770 -4.27 -23.29 -15.35
CA TYR A 770 -5.27 -22.25 -15.25
C TYR A 770 -5.84 -22.18 -13.83
N PHE A 771 -5.59 -21.07 -13.15
CA PHE A 771 -6.22 -20.73 -11.89
C PHE A 771 -7.51 -19.97 -12.14
N TYR A 772 -8.62 -20.51 -11.65
CA TYR A 772 -9.93 -19.88 -11.77
C TYR A 772 -10.08 -18.73 -10.78
N LYS A 773 -10.45 -17.54 -11.26
CA LYS A 773 -10.72 -16.42 -10.38
C LYS A 773 -12.12 -16.45 -9.76
N GLU A 774 -13.07 -17.13 -10.42
CA GLU A 774 -14.51 -17.04 -10.13
C GLU A 774 -15.27 -18.34 -10.49
N LEU A 775 -16.47 -18.49 -9.92
CA LEU A 775 -17.47 -19.50 -10.29
C LEU A 775 -18.57 -18.86 -11.16
N LEU A 776 -19.05 -19.61 -12.15
CA LEU A 776 -20.24 -19.35 -12.96
C LEU A 776 -21.37 -20.26 -12.48
N ARG A 777 -22.61 -19.79 -12.57
CA ARG A 777 -23.80 -20.63 -12.36
C ARG A 777 -24.43 -20.93 -13.73
N ASN A 778 -24.66 -22.20 -14.01
CA ASN A 778 -25.23 -22.69 -15.25
C ASN A 778 -26.76 -22.55 -15.26
N SER A 779 -27.36 -22.72 -16.44
CA SER A 779 -28.81 -22.68 -16.67
C SER A 779 -29.58 -23.75 -15.88
N ASP A 780 -28.92 -24.88 -15.59
CA ASP A 780 -29.41 -26.00 -14.78
C ASP A 780 -29.21 -25.79 -13.27
N ARG A 781 -28.78 -24.59 -12.86
CA ARG A 781 -28.50 -24.18 -11.47
C ARG A 781 -27.24 -24.76 -10.84
N THR A 782 -26.48 -25.57 -11.58
CA THR A 782 -25.17 -26.03 -11.13
C THR A 782 -24.15 -24.90 -11.19
N TYR A 783 -23.00 -25.06 -10.51
CA TYR A 783 -21.88 -24.15 -10.61
C TYR A 783 -20.72 -24.79 -11.37
N SER A 784 -20.06 -24.01 -12.23
CA SER A 784 -18.84 -24.38 -12.95
C SER A 784 -17.83 -23.24 -12.89
N TYR A 785 -16.54 -23.51 -13.03
CA TYR A 785 -15.54 -22.44 -12.98
C TYR A 785 -15.63 -21.47 -14.18
N ASN A 786 -15.31 -20.19 -13.94
CA ASN A 786 -15.26 -19.17 -14.99
C ASN A 786 -14.02 -19.34 -15.87
N MET A 787 -14.20 -19.98 -17.02
CA MET A 787 -13.12 -20.27 -17.97
C MET A 787 -12.55 -19.03 -18.69
N LEU A 788 -13.25 -17.90 -18.64
CA LEU A 788 -12.87 -16.68 -19.36
C LEU A 788 -12.07 -15.71 -18.50
N ASN A 789 -12.12 -15.92 -17.19
CA ASN A 789 -11.35 -15.18 -16.21
C ASN A 789 -10.41 -16.13 -15.47
N VAL A 790 -9.44 -16.66 -16.21
CA VAL A 790 -8.39 -17.55 -15.71
C VAL A 790 -7.06 -16.83 -15.68
N ARG A 791 -6.25 -17.15 -14.67
CA ARG A 791 -4.85 -16.77 -14.63
C ARG A 791 -4.01 -17.97 -15.07
N GLU A 792 -3.26 -17.81 -16.16
CA GLU A 792 -2.29 -18.80 -16.61
C GLU A 792 -1.01 -18.70 -15.75
N GLU A 793 -0.52 -19.84 -15.26
CA GLU A 793 0.78 -19.95 -14.63
C GLU A 793 1.57 -21.15 -15.16
N VAL A 794 2.88 -20.96 -15.29
CA VAL A 794 3.83 -22.00 -15.70
C VAL A 794 4.63 -22.45 -14.47
N MET A 795 4.64 -23.75 -14.19
CA MET A 795 5.30 -24.35 -13.01
C MET A 795 5.86 -25.75 -13.29
N PRO A 796 6.77 -26.26 -12.43
CA PRO A 796 7.23 -27.65 -12.53
C PRO A 796 6.06 -28.61 -12.30
N LEU A 797 6.00 -29.70 -13.07
CA LEU A 797 4.96 -30.72 -12.90
C LEU A 797 5.00 -31.32 -11.49
N GLU A 798 6.18 -31.40 -10.88
CA GLU A 798 6.42 -31.94 -9.55
C GLU A 798 5.80 -31.10 -8.42
N TRP A 799 5.41 -29.84 -8.70
CA TRP A 799 4.71 -28.96 -7.75
C TRP A 799 3.19 -29.16 -7.73
N ILE A 800 2.68 -30.02 -8.60
CA ILE A 800 1.27 -30.45 -8.57
C ILE A 800 1.12 -31.57 -7.55
N SER A 801 0.28 -31.34 -6.54
CA SER A 801 0.00 -32.32 -5.47
C SER A 801 -0.85 -33.47 -6.00
N ASP A 802 -0.48 -34.71 -5.64
CA ASP A 802 -1.27 -35.92 -5.96
C ASP A 802 -2.44 -36.12 -4.98
N GLN A 803 -2.52 -35.31 -3.92
CA GLN A 803 -3.58 -35.45 -2.91
C GLN A 803 -4.90 -34.92 -3.45
N LYS A 804 -5.82 -35.85 -3.77
CA LYS A 804 -7.26 -35.57 -3.73
C LYS A 804 -7.61 -35.20 -2.30
N ILE A 805 -7.79 -33.91 -2.03
CA ILE A 805 -8.39 -33.50 -0.78
C ILE A 805 -9.86 -33.87 -0.88
N VAL A 806 -10.28 -34.80 0.00
CA VAL A 806 -11.61 -35.42 0.05
C VAL A 806 -12.74 -34.41 0.34
N ASN A 807 -12.39 -33.14 0.63
CA ASN A 807 -13.34 -32.08 0.95
C ASN A 807 -13.31 -30.89 0.00
N LEU A 808 -13.11 -31.12 -1.31
CA LEU A 808 -13.87 -30.30 -2.25
C LEU A 808 -15.32 -30.71 -2.01
N VAL A 809 -16.00 -29.99 -1.09
CA VAL A 809 -17.44 -29.85 -1.20
C VAL A 809 -17.63 -29.43 -2.64
N ASP A 810 -18.07 -30.39 -3.44
CA ASP A 810 -18.47 -30.19 -4.81
C ASP A 810 -19.39 -28.96 -4.72
N TYR A 811 -18.94 -27.78 -5.17
CA TYR A 811 -19.82 -26.62 -5.29
C TYR A 811 -20.98 -26.93 -6.26
N ARG A 812 -20.97 -28.13 -6.87
CA ARG A 812 -22.06 -28.80 -7.57
C ARG A 812 -23.23 -29.23 -6.67
N LEU A 813 -23.09 -29.31 -5.35
CA LEU A 813 -24.23 -29.58 -4.49
C LEU A 813 -25.06 -28.30 -4.30
N GLU A 814 -26.25 -28.32 -4.90
CA GLU A 814 -27.32 -27.35 -4.67
C GLU A 814 -27.50 -27.11 -3.16
N LYS A 815 -27.05 -25.97 -2.65
CA LYS A 815 -27.85 -25.34 -1.61
C LYS A 815 -29.02 -24.70 -2.34
N GLN A 816 -30.22 -25.25 -2.13
CA GLN A 816 -31.46 -24.59 -2.47
C GLN A 816 -31.42 -23.21 -1.79
N ILE A 817 -31.11 -22.16 -2.55
CA ILE A 817 -31.03 -20.81 -1.99
C ILE A 817 -32.47 -20.40 -1.77
N ASP A 818 -32.87 -20.29 -0.51
CA ASP A 818 -34.13 -19.66 -0.17
C ASP A 818 -34.01 -18.17 -0.53
N LEU A 819 -34.56 -17.84 -1.69
CA LEU A 819 -34.59 -16.47 -2.19
C LEU A 819 -35.76 -15.69 -1.57
N ILE A 820 -36.62 -16.29 -0.74
CA ILE A 820 -37.76 -15.59 -0.12
C ILE A 820 -37.24 -14.36 0.64
N ASN A 821 -37.91 -13.22 0.41
CA ASN A 821 -37.57 -11.89 0.89
C ASN A 821 -36.21 -11.35 0.45
N GLN A 822 -35.47 -12.07 -0.38
CA GLN A 822 -34.20 -11.61 -0.92
C GLN A 822 -34.41 -10.64 -2.07
N LYS A 823 -33.51 -9.65 -2.14
CA LYS A 823 -33.46 -8.67 -3.20
C LYS A 823 -32.83 -9.29 -4.44
N VAL A 824 -33.46 -9.13 -5.60
CA VAL A 824 -33.04 -9.71 -6.88
C VAL A 824 -33.09 -8.70 -8.03
N ILE A 825 -32.33 -8.94 -9.10
CA ILE A 825 -32.38 -8.18 -10.36
C ILE A 825 -32.91 -9.09 -11.46
N VAL A 826 -33.86 -8.61 -12.25
CA VAL A 826 -34.50 -9.37 -13.34
C VAL A 826 -33.70 -9.24 -14.64
N VAL A 827 -33.37 -10.35 -15.31
CA VAL A 827 -32.53 -10.36 -16.53
C VAL A 827 -33.34 -10.65 -17.81
N ASN A 828 -34.49 -11.31 -17.70
CA ASN A 828 -35.28 -11.68 -18.88
C ASN A 828 -36.33 -10.62 -19.24
N ASN A 829 -36.57 -10.45 -20.54
CA ASN A 829 -37.55 -9.54 -21.09
C ASN A 829 -38.85 -10.29 -21.41
N ASP A 830 -39.83 -10.19 -20.53
CA ASP A 830 -41.21 -10.32 -20.97
C ASP A 830 -41.58 -9.05 -21.76
N LYS A 831 -42.66 -9.07 -22.55
CA LYS A 831 -43.22 -7.93 -23.34
C LYS A 831 -43.43 -6.59 -22.59
N ASN A 832 -43.02 -6.54 -21.32
CA ASN A 832 -43.21 -5.55 -20.29
C ASN A 832 -41.94 -4.71 -19.97
N GLN A 833 -40.80 -4.85 -20.65
CA GLN A 833 -39.59 -4.01 -20.42
C GLN A 833 -39.14 -3.95 -18.93
N ILE A 834 -39.04 -5.10 -18.28
CA ILE A 834 -38.71 -5.20 -16.84
C ILE A 834 -37.26 -5.63 -16.56
N CYS A 835 -36.46 -5.87 -17.61
CA CYS A 835 -35.04 -6.21 -17.48
C CYS A 835 -34.28 -5.10 -16.73
N GLY A 836 -33.41 -5.48 -15.79
CA GLY A 836 -32.70 -4.58 -14.89
C GLY A 836 -33.50 -4.08 -13.70
N SER A 837 -34.81 -4.39 -13.60
CA SER A 837 -35.63 -3.96 -12.46
C SER A 837 -35.28 -4.74 -11.20
N ILE A 838 -35.28 -4.04 -10.06
CA ILE A 838 -35.14 -4.67 -8.74
C ILE A 838 -36.46 -5.31 -8.34
N GLY A 839 -36.39 -6.52 -7.79
CA GLY A 839 -37.53 -7.18 -7.16
C GLY A 839 -37.19 -7.84 -5.83
N TYR A 840 -38.23 -8.30 -5.13
CA TYR A 840 -38.12 -9.18 -3.97
C TYR A 840 -38.96 -10.42 -4.21
N VAL A 841 -38.40 -11.60 -3.94
CA VAL A 841 -39.14 -12.85 -4.08
C VAL A 841 -40.08 -12.99 -2.88
N GLU A 842 -41.38 -13.04 -3.10
CA GLU A 842 -42.37 -13.20 -2.02
C GLU A 842 -42.60 -14.68 -1.68
N LYS A 843 -42.67 -15.55 -2.70
CA LYS A 843 -42.88 -17.00 -2.50
C LYS A 843 -42.44 -17.83 -3.70
N PHE A 844 -42.11 -19.09 -3.42
CA PHE A 844 -41.94 -20.13 -4.43
C PHE A 844 -43.30 -20.65 -4.91
N VAL A 845 -43.46 -20.80 -6.23
CA VAL A 845 -44.66 -21.42 -6.82
C VAL A 845 -44.38 -22.88 -7.18
N ASN A 846 -43.20 -23.17 -7.74
CA ASN A 846 -42.66 -24.50 -7.96
C ASN A 846 -41.13 -24.41 -8.08
N GLN A 847 -40.44 -25.51 -8.43
CA GLN A 847 -38.99 -25.50 -8.57
C GLN A 847 -38.50 -24.42 -9.56
N GLU A 848 -39.28 -24.00 -10.57
CA GLU A 848 -38.82 -23.08 -11.63
C GLU A 848 -39.48 -21.68 -11.66
N GLN A 849 -40.51 -21.43 -10.85
CA GLN A 849 -41.30 -20.21 -10.91
C GLN A 849 -41.34 -19.48 -9.56
N TYR A 850 -41.17 -18.16 -9.64
CA TYR A 850 -41.13 -17.26 -8.50
C TYR A 850 -42.25 -16.24 -8.60
N ILE A 851 -42.84 -15.88 -7.45
CA ILE A 851 -43.62 -14.66 -7.34
C ILE A 851 -42.72 -13.57 -6.86
N ILE A 852 -42.58 -12.53 -7.68
CA ILE A 852 -41.64 -11.46 -7.47
C ILE A 852 -42.39 -10.14 -7.49
N LYS A 853 -42.14 -9.35 -6.46
CA LYS A 853 -42.58 -7.97 -6.38
C LYS A 853 -41.54 -7.08 -7.03
N ILE A 854 -41.81 -6.64 -8.26
CA ILE A 854 -40.90 -5.81 -9.04
C ILE A 854 -41.20 -4.33 -8.79
N PHE A 855 -40.13 -3.56 -8.66
CA PHE A 855 -40.15 -2.10 -8.60
C PHE A 855 -39.61 -1.59 -9.93
N ARG A 856 -40.53 -1.26 -10.86
CA ARG A 856 -40.14 -0.75 -12.19
C ARG A 856 -39.42 0.58 -12.04
N GLN A 857 -38.29 0.70 -12.73
CA GLN A 857 -37.56 1.96 -12.79
C GLN A 857 -38.25 2.95 -13.75
N PRO A 858 -38.26 4.26 -13.45
CA PRO A 858 -38.51 5.27 -14.47
C PRO A 858 -37.35 5.32 -15.49
N ASN A 859 -37.65 5.15 -16.78
CA ASN A 859 -36.68 5.35 -17.85
C ASN A 859 -36.10 6.76 -17.76
N LEU A 860 -34.79 6.84 -17.51
CA LEU A 860 -34.02 8.07 -17.69
C LEU A 860 -33.80 8.21 -19.20
N GLN A 861 -34.66 8.96 -19.89
CA GLN A 861 -34.37 9.39 -21.24
C GLN A 861 -33.23 10.40 -21.15
N ILE A 862 -32.01 9.95 -21.48
CA ILE A 862 -30.87 10.83 -21.66
C ILE A 862 -31.18 11.69 -22.88
N ASP A 863 -31.40 12.98 -22.62
CA ASP A 863 -31.62 13.96 -23.68
C ASP A 863 -30.28 14.26 -24.36
N ASN A 864 -29.95 13.45 -25.37
CA ASN A 864 -28.70 13.57 -26.12
C ASN A 864 -28.54 14.94 -26.78
N ASP A 865 -29.64 15.64 -27.09
CA ASP A 865 -29.61 16.98 -27.70
C ASP A 865 -29.15 18.07 -26.71
N LYS A 866 -29.26 17.81 -25.40
CA LYS A 866 -28.71 18.69 -24.35
C LYS A 866 -27.24 18.40 -24.02
N ILE A 867 -26.65 17.33 -24.56
CA ILE A 867 -25.24 16.99 -24.34
C ILE A 867 -24.38 17.71 -25.39
N LYS A 868 -23.72 18.80 -25.00
CA LYS A 868 -22.72 19.46 -25.85
C LYS A 868 -21.44 18.63 -25.91
N MET A 869 -21.20 17.98 -27.05
CA MET A 869 -19.94 17.27 -27.31
C MET A 869 -18.77 18.26 -27.37
N GLN A 870 -17.67 17.91 -26.69
CA GLN A 870 -16.43 18.69 -26.69
C GLN A 870 -15.78 18.65 -28.07
N LYS A 871 -15.27 19.80 -28.54
CA LYS A 871 -14.56 19.89 -29.83
C LYS A 871 -13.09 19.53 -29.66
N PHE A 872 -12.56 18.83 -30.65
CA PHE A 872 -11.17 18.44 -30.77
C PHE A 872 -10.57 18.99 -32.08
N TYR A 873 -9.29 19.32 -32.05
CA TYR A 873 -8.55 19.95 -33.14
C TYR A 873 -7.27 19.18 -33.43
N ASP A 874 -6.95 18.98 -34.70
CA ASP A 874 -5.67 18.40 -35.11
C ASP A 874 -4.49 19.28 -34.67
N ILE A 875 -3.40 18.63 -34.23
CA ILE A 875 -2.18 19.35 -33.81
C ILE A 875 -1.61 20.21 -34.92
N SER A 876 -1.77 19.84 -36.20
CA SER A 876 -1.35 20.66 -37.33
C SER A 876 -2.06 22.02 -37.36
N ILE A 877 -3.37 22.04 -37.09
CA ILE A 877 -4.17 23.28 -37.05
C ILE A 877 -3.74 24.15 -35.87
N VAL A 878 -3.47 23.53 -34.72
CA VAL A 878 -2.99 24.23 -33.52
C VAL A 878 -1.58 24.79 -33.72
N SER A 879 -0.73 24.04 -34.43
CA SER A 879 0.64 24.44 -34.79
C SER A 879 0.66 25.70 -35.65
N GLU A 880 -0.18 25.76 -36.68
CA GLU A 880 -0.35 26.96 -37.52
C GLU A 880 -0.85 28.15 -36.71
N LYS A 881 -1.82 27.92 -35.81
CA LYS A 881 -2.40 28.99 -34.98
C LYS A 881 -1.40 29.59 -33.99
N LEU A 882 -0.51 28.77 -33.42
CA LEU A 882 0.43 29.17 -32.38
C LEU A 882 1.79 29.65 -32.91
N ASP A 883 2.07 29.47 -34.21
CA ASP A 883 3.42 29.64 -34.79
C ASP A 883 4.48 28.79 -34.05
N ILE A 884 4.15 27.53 -33.76
CA ILE A 884 5.04 26.59 -33.06
C ILE A 884 4.97 25.24 -33.74
N SER A 885 6.12 24.57 -33.93
CA SER A 885 6.14 23.28 -34.62
C SER A 885 5.39 22.18 -33.84
N PRO A 886 4.82 21.17 -34.53
CA PRO A 886 4.12 20.06 -33.87
C PRO A 886 4.97 19.33 -32.82
N GLU A 887 6.29 19.26 -33.03
CA GLU A 887 7.21 18.59 -32.11
C GLU A 887 7.37 19.33 -30.78
N ILE A 888 7.34 20.66 -30.80
CA ILE A 888 7.35 21.46 -29.56
C ILE A 888 6.03 21.28 -28.83
N ILE A 889 4.88 21.28 -29.53
CA ILE A 889 3.57 20.98 -28.90
C ILE A 889 3.62 19.61 -28.22
N HIS A 890 4.12 18.58 -28.90
CA HIS A 890 4.29 17.25 -28.30
C HIS A 890 5.26 17.20 -27.11
N TYR A 891 6.21 18.13 -27.03
CA TYR A 891 7.13 18.25 -25.90
C TYR A 891 6.42 18.91 -24.70
N LEU A 892 5.67 20.00 -24.93
CA LEU A 892 4.87 20.71 -23.93
C LEU A 892 3.81 19.82 -23.27
N LEU A 893 3.20 18.91 -24.03
CA LEU A 893 2.20 17.96 -23.53
C LEU A 893 2.78 16.96 -22.52
N GLY A 894 4.09 16.72 -22.55
CA GLY A 894 4.78 15.79 -21.66
C GLY A 894 5.25 16.44 -20.35
N GLN A 895 6.22 15.79 -19.71
CA GLN A 895 6.93 16.30 -18.54
C GLN A 895 8.13 17.15 -18.99
N ILE A 896 8.30 18.34 -18.41
CA ILE A 896 9.42 19.26 -18.71
C ILE A 896 10.12 19.64 -17.41
N ARG A 897 11.31 19.07 -17.19
CA ARG A 897 12.09 19.32 -15.97
C ARG A 897 13.05 20.48 -16.16
N ILE A 898 12.85 21.55 -15.40
CA ILE A 898 13.80 22.66 -15.25
C ILE A 898 14.61 22.49 -13.97
N PHE A 899 15.93 22.56 -14.08
CA PHE A 899 16.85 22.65 -12.93
C PHE A 899 17.13 24.11 -12.59
N ILE A 900 16.93 24.46 -11.32
CA ILE A 900 16.86 25.85 -10.83
C ILE A 900 18.14 26.26 -10.07
N GLY A 901 18.96 25.29 -9.63
CA GLY A 901 20.21 25.56 -8.89
C GLY A 901 21.45 25.82 -9.76
N ASP A 902 22.33 26.70 -9.28
CA ASP A 902 23.70 26.87 -9.79
C ASP A 902 24.66 26.00 -8.97
N LYS A 903 25.27 24.97 -9.60
CA LYS A 903 26.20 24.04 -8.91
C LYS A 903 27.41 24.74 -8.25
N LYS A 904 27.71 25.98 -8.62
CA LYS A 904 28.92 26.69 -8.17
C LYS A 904 28.67 27.84 -7.19
N LYS A 905 27.43 28.29 -7.03
CA LYS A 905 27.07 29.38 -6.13
C LYS A 905 26.05 28.85 -5.14
N GLN A 906 26.42 28.76 -3.86
CA GLN A 906 25.49 28.59 -2.75
C GLN A 906 24.32 29.55 -2.98
N THR A 907 23.19 29.00 -3.41
CA THR A 907 21.94 29.73 -3.56
C THR A 907 20.95 28.97 -2.70
N ASP A 908 20.34 29.68 -1.75
CA ASP A 908 19.41 29.15 -0.72
C ASP A 908 18.06 28.65 -1.32
N ILE A 909 18.10 28.07 -2.52
CA ILE A 909 16.92 27.66 -3.27
C ILE A 909 16.58 26.22 -2.91
N ILE A 910 15.58 26.06 -2.05
CA ILE A 910 15.03 24.79 -1.53
C ILE A 910 14.57 23.84 -2.67
N VAL A 911 14.26 24.37 -3.86
CA VAL A 911 13.71 23.58 -4.98
C VAL A 911 14.67 23.56 -6.14
N GLN A 912 15.37 22.43 -6.30
CA GLN A 912 16.43 22.27 -7.30
C GLN A 912 15.90 21.87 -8.68
N GLN A 913 14.68 21.32 -8.75
CA GLN A 913 14.06 20.89 -10.00
C GLN A 913 12.55 21.12 -9.97
N MET A 914 11.97 21.63 -11.05
CA MET A 914 10.53 21.79 -11.24
C MET A 914 10.05 21.15 -12.53
N ASP A 915 8.83 20.63 -12.52
CA ASP A 915 8.15 20.16 -13.72
C ASP A 915 7.15 21.19 -14.20
N ILE A 916 7.43 21.80 -15.34
CA ILE A 916 6.58 22.81 -15.97
C ILE A 916 5.88 22.28 -17.23
N GLY A 917 5.85 20.97 -17.43
CA GLY A 917 5.08 20.36 -18.51
C GLY A 917 3.59 20.30 -18.20
N PHE A 918 2.75 20.23 -19.24
CA PHE A 918 1.32 20.01 -19.04
C PHE A 918 1.00 18.63 -18.46
N ASN A 919 1.91 17.65 -18.60
CA ASN A 919 1.71 16.28 -18.11
C ASN A 919 0.42 15.60 -18.63
N ALA A 920 -0.04 16.01 -19.81
CA ALA A 920 -1.23 15.47 -20.45
C ALA A 920 -0.96 14.14 -21.19
N VAL A 921 0.32 13.80 -21.43
CA VAL A 921 0.76 12.53 -22.01
C VAL A 921 1.97 11.93 -21.29
N HIS A 922 2.02 10.60 -21.21
CA HIS A 922 3.18 9.84 -20.76
C HIS A 922 3.62 8.82 -21.81
N LYS A 923 4.51 9.24 -22.71
CA LYS A 923 4.93 8.47 -23.91
C LYS A 923 5.50 7.09 -23.57
N GLY A 924 6.36 6.99 -22.55
CA GLY A 924 6.98 5.72 -22.14
C GLY A 924 6.01 4.67 -21.59
N LYS A 925 4.81 5.08 -21.16
CA LYS A 925 3.76 4.21 -20.62
C LYS A 925 2.55 4.09 -21.55
N ASN A 926 2.58 4.82 -22.67
CA ASN A 926 1.45 4.94 -23.59
C ASN A 926 0.15 5.42 -22.92
N GLN A 927 0.24 6.53 -22.18
CA GLN A 927 -0.91 7.11 -21.47
C GLN A 927 -1.17 8.56 -21.89
N LEU A 928 -2.43 8.98 -21.80
CA LEU A 928 -2.91 10.35 -22.04
C LEU A 928 -4.06 10.71 -21.10
N VAL A 929 -4.42 12.00 -21.04
CA VAL A 929 -5.63 12.47 -20.35
C VAL A 929 -6.81 12.44 -21.34
N PRO A 930 -7.78 11.50 -21.21
CA PRO A 930 -8.81 11.30 -22.23
C PRO A 930 -9.76 12.48 -22.44
N GLU A 931 -9.90 13.36 -21.43
CA GLU A 931 -10.70 14.59 -21.54
C GLU A 931 -10.02 15.70 -22.34
N LEU A 932 -8.69 15.62 -22.51
CA LEU A 932 -7.89 16.66 -23.14
C LEU A 932 -7.33 16.23 -24.50
N LEU A 933 -7.06 14.94 -24.68
CA LEU A 933 -6.52 14.37 -25.92
C LEU A 933 -7.32 13.14 -26.37
N ARG A 934 -7.43 12.98 -27.70
CA ARG A 934 -8.05 11.81 -28.33
C ARG A 934 -7.17 11.24 -29.44
N ILE A 935 -7.16 9.92 -29.57
CA ILE A 935 -6.51 9.19 -30.69
C ILE A 935 -7.55 8.21 -31.25
N HIS A 936 -7.90 8.31 -32.54
CA HIS A 936 -8.97 7.51 -33.16
C HIS A 936 -8.59 6.05 -33.46
N GLU A 937 -7.31 5.77 -33.70
CA GLU A 937 -6.81 4.42 -34.04
C GLU A 937 -5.50 4.11 -33.31
N ALA A 938 -5.59 3.54 -32.11
CA ALA A 938 -4.43 3.04 -31.39
C ALA A 938 -3.93 1.74 -32.06
N GLN A 939 -2.79 1.80 -32.75
CA GLN A 939 -2.12 0.62 -33.33
C GLN A 939 -1.09 0.08 -32.33
N PHE A 940 -1.22 -1.19 -31.95
CA PHE A 940 -0.27 -1.87 -31.06
C PHE A 940 0.66 -2.78 -31.86
N ASP A 941 1.98 -2.51 -31.86
CA ASP A 941 3.01 -3.40 -32.41
C ASP A 941 3.89 -4.06 -31.33
N SER A 942 4.63 -5.09 -31.72
CA SER A 942 5.50 -5.91 -30.87
C SER A 942 6.90 -5.32 -30.62
N GLU A 943 7.27 -4.19 -31.23
CA GLU A 943 8.65 -3.67 -31.22
C GLU A 943 8.79 -2.30 -30.53
N GLY A 944 7.71 -1.69 -30.06
CA GLY A 944 7.75 -0.49 -29.22
C GLY A 944 8.05 0.82 -29.97
N TYR A 945 8.53 0.75 -31.21
CA TYR A 945 8.83 1.90 -32.07
C TYR A 945 7.56 2.60 -32.61
N GLN A 946 6.43 1.90 -32.80
CA GLN A 946 5.16 2.56 -33.17
C GLN A 946 4.47 3.29 -32.01
N LYS A 947 4.83 3.02 -30.74
CA LYS A 947 4.21 3.65 -29.57
C LYS A 947 4.35 5.18 -29.56
N PHE A 948 5.38 5.73 -30.22
CA PHE A 948 5.64 7.17 -30.28
C PHE A 948 4.85 7.88 -31.40
N LYS A 949 4.66 7.21 -32.55
CA LYS A 949 3.99 7.81 -33.73
C LYS A 949 2.50 8.01 -33.56
N GLN A 950 1.83 7.22 -32.71
CA GLN A 950 0.38 7.38 -32.48
C GLN A 950 0.02 8.72 -31.82
N PHE A 951 0.92 9.31 -31.01
CA PHE A 951 0.71 10.63 -30.42
C PHE A 951 0.83 11.76 -31.45
N GLU A 952 1.49 11.53 -32.60
CA GLU A 952 1.55 12.51 -33.71
C GLU A 952 0.17 12.72 -34.36
N LYS A 953 -0.75 11.76 -34.17
CA LYS A 953 -2.15 11.85 -34.62
C LYS A 953 -3.13 12.21 -33.50
N ALA A 954 -2.64 12.73 -32.38
CA ALA A 954 -3.52 13.12 -31.28
C ALA A 954 -4.27 14.41 -31.64
N GLU A 955 -5.56 14.44 -31.35
CA GLU A 955 -6.37 15.65 -31.40
C GLU A 955 -6.43 16.29 -30.01
N LEU A 956 -6.38 17.62 -29.97
CA LEU A 956 -6.38 18.44 -28.76
C LEU A 956 -7.77 19.02 -28.51
N SER A 957 -8.27 18.93 -27.28
CA SER A 957 -9.52 19.56 -26.91
C SER A 957 -9.45 21.10 -26.95
N GLU A 958 -10.59 21.76 -27.16
CA GLU A 958 -10.66 23.24 -27.16
C GLU A 958 -10.08 23.89 -25.89
N ILE A 959 -10.25 23.24 -24.74
CA ILE A 959 -9.73 23.73 -23.44
C ILE A 959 -8.19 23.70 -23.47
N LEU A 960 -7.60 22.57 -23.83
CA LEU A 960 -6.15 22.43 -23.89
C LEU A 960 -5.50 23.35 -24.94
N VAL A 961 -6.20 23.64 -26.05
CA VAL A 961 -5.73 24.62 -27.04
C VAL A 961 -5.65 26.03 -26.43
N LYS A 962 -6.65 26.45 -25.65
CA LYS A 962 -6.63 27.74 -24.94
C LYS A 962 -5.53 27.77 -23.87
N ASP A 963 -5.34 26.67 -23.15
CA ASP A 963 -4.26 26.56 -22.16
C ASP A 963 -2.88 26.63 -22.83
N LEU A 964 -2.70 26.00 -24.00
CA LEU A 964 -1.46 26.09 -24.79
C LEU A 964 -1.20 27.54 -25.28
N GLU A 965 -2.23 28.24 -25.74
CA GLU A 965 -2.13 29.66 -26.13
C GLU A 965 -1.63 30.53 -24.96
N GLU A 966 -2.17 30.31 -23.77
CA GLU A 966 -1.77 31.03 -22.57
C GLU A 966 -0.36 30.62 -22.08
N TYR A 967 -0.01 29.34 -22.18
CA TYR A 967 1.32 28.83 -21.82
C TYR A 967 2.41 29.54 -22.62
N VAL A 968 2.23 29.63 -23.94
CA VAL A 968 3.16 30.27 -24.86
C VAL A 968 3.34 31.76 -24.53
N LYS A 969 2.26 32.44 -24.14
CA LYS A 969 2.30 33.85 -23.72
C LYS A 969 3.00 34.04 -22.36
N ARG A 970 2.83 33.11 -21.43
CA ARG A 970 3.39 33.20 -20.07
C ARG A 970 4.88 32.87 -19.99
N LEU A 971 5.38 32.02 -20.87
CA LEU A 971 6.78 31.59 -20.86
C LEU A 971 7.40 31.59 -22.27
N PRO A 972 7.43 32.77 -22.96
CA PRO A 972 7.94 32.88 -24.33
C PRO A 972 9.41 32.51 -24.44
N GLU A 973 10.21 32.74 -23.39
CA GLU A 973 11.65 32.43 -23.35
C GLU A 973 11.90 30.93 -23.52
N LEU A 974 11.06 30.08 -22.92
CA LEU A 974 11.14 28.63 -23.12
C LEU A 974 10.83 28.27 -24.58
N ILE A 975 9.84 28.91 -25.20
CA ILE A 975 9.46 28.61 -26.59
C ILE A 975 10.59 28.99 -27.54
N VAL A 976 11.24 30.13 -27.33
CA VAL A 976 12.43 30.55 -28.09
C VAL A 976 13.56 29.54 -27.91
N PHE A 977 13.83 29.11 -26.67
CA PHE A 977 14.81 28.07 -26.39
C PHE A 977 14.49 26.77 -27.13
N LEU A 978 13.25 26.26 -27.05
CA LEU A 978 12.84 25.02 -27.70
C LEU A 978 12.93 25.11 -29.24
N LYS A 979 12.60 26.26 -29.85
CA LYS A 979 12.82 26.52 -31.29
C LYS A 979 14.30 26.40 -31.67
N SER A 980 15.22 26.78 -30.77
CA SER A 980 16.67 26.71 -31.02
C SER A 980 17.30 25.32 -30.89
N VAL A 981 16.67 24.39 -30.14
CA VAL A 981 17.22 23.05 -29.85
C VAL A 981 17.23 22.14 -31.08
N GLY A 982 16.29 22.35 -32.02
CA GLY A 982 16.13 21.53 -33.22
C GLY A 982 15.37 20.21 -33.00
N LYS A 983 14.72 19.72 -34.05
CA LYS A 983 13.75 18.60 -34.01
C LYS A 983 14.29 17.28 -33.45
N GLU A 984 15.50 16.88 -33.80
CA GLU A 984 16.06 15.60 -33.34
C GLU A 984 16.47 15.62 -31.86
N LYS A 985 17.01 16.75 -31.38
CA LYS A 985 17.41 16.91 -29.98
C LYS A 985 16.23 17.07 -29.03
N LEU A 986 15.11 17.67 -29.47
CA LEU A 986 13.87 17.75 -28.69
C LEU A 986 13.35 16.38 -28.23
N ARG A 987 13.59 15.32 -29.02
CA ARG A 987 13.15 13.95 -28.68
C ARG A 987 13.96 13.31 -27.55
N SER A 988 15.21 13.75 -27.33
CA SER A 988 16.11 13.22 -26.30
C SER A 988 16.35 14.21 -25.14
N LEU A 989 15.81 15.43 -25.21
CA LEU A 989 15.92 16.44 -24.17
C LEU A 989 15.10 16.02 -22.94
N GLN A 990 15.79 15.57 -21.89
CA GLN A 990 15.12 15.13 -20.64
C GLN A 990 15.17 16.19 -19.53
N GLN A 991 16.12 17.12 -19.61
CA GLN A 991 16.40 18.11 -18.57
C GLN A 991 16.85 19.42 -19.20
N ILE A 992 16.36 20.54 -18.68
CA ILE A 992 16.72 21.89 -19.09
C ILE A 992 17.28 22.62 -17.88
N LYS A 993 18.43 23.28 -18.00
CA LYS A 993 18.89 24.16 -16.92
C LYS A 993 18.22 25.51 -17.05
N ILE A 994 17.91 26.15 -15.93
CA ILE A 994 17.32 27.48 -15.94
C ILE A 994 18.23 28.49 -16.64
N THR A 995 19.55 28.31 -16.54
CA THR A 995 20.58 29.10 -17.24
C THR A 995 20.54 28.93 -18.76
N ASP A 996 19.98 27.83 -19.27
CA ASP A 996 19.83 27.61 -20.72
C ASP A 996 18.72 28.51 -21.30
N ILE A 997 17.73 28.86 -20.47
CA ILE A 997 16.58 29.72 -20.84
C ILE A 997 16.85 31.18 -20.45
N PHE A 998 17.35 31.42 -19.23
CA PHE A 998 17.60 32.74 -18.64
C PHE A 998 19.09 32.93 -18.37
N LYS A 999 19.84 33.34 -19.41
CA LYS A 999 21.30 33.51 -19.34
C LYS A 999 21.74 34.71 -18.51
N ASP A 1000 20.98 35.80 -18.57
CA ASP A 1000 21.41 37.10 -18.04
C ASP A 1000 20.91 37.38 -16.61
N ASP A 1001 19.81 36.75 -16.19
CA ASP A 1001 19.21 36.94 -14.86
C ASP A 1001 18.51 35.65 -14.40
N VAL A 1002 19.28 34.80 -13.71
CA VAL A 1002 18.80 33.52 -13.20
C VAL A 1002 17.68 33.73 -12.18
N GLN A 1003 17.81 34.70 -11.26
CA GLN A 1003 16.82 34.92 -10.19
C GLN A 1003 15.46 35.34 -10.75
N LYS A 1004 15.44 36.22 -11.75
CA LYS A 1004 14.23 36.55 -12.49
C LYS A 1004 13.63 35.32 -13.19
N GLY A 1005 14.48 34.49 -13.80
CA GLY A 1005 14.06 33.21 -14.38
C GLY A 1005 13.38 32.29 -13.36
N ILE A 1006 13.94 32.17 -12.16
CA ILE A 1006 13.38 31.35 -11.06
C ILE A 1006 11.96 31.82 -10.73
N ASN A 1007 11.78 33.13 -10.55
CA ASN A 1007 10.49 33.73 -10.22
C ASN A 1007 9.43 33.50 -11.34
N ILE A 1008 9.84 33.63 -12.60
CA ILE A 1008 8.94 33.38 -13.76
C ILE A 1008 8.52 31.92 -13.81
N VAL A 1009 9.47 30.98 -13.67
CA VAL A 1009 9.22 29.53 -13.70
C VAL A 1009 8.30 29.11 -12.54
N LEU A 1010 8.51 29.65 -11.34
CA LEU A 1010 7.65 29.42 -10.18
C LEU A 1010 6.22 29.92 -10.41
N LYS A 1011 6.06 31.17 -10.87
CA LYS A 1011 4.73 31.72 -11.19
C LYS A 1011 4.04 30.89 -12.28
N HIS A 1012 4.77 30.47 -13.29
CA HIS A 1012 4.24 29.60 -14.34
C HIS A 1012 3.81 28.24 -13.78
N TYR A 1013 4.64 27.61 -12.95
CA TYR A 1013 4.30 26.37 -12.25
C TYR A 1013 3.02 26.51 -11.42
N THR A 1014 2.88 27.59 -10.64
CA THR A 1014 1.66 27.81 -9.84
C THR A 1014 0.41 27.90 -10.70
N TRP A 1015 0.49 28.55 -11.88
CA TRP A 1015 -0.62 28.60 -12.83
C TRP A 1015 -0.95 27.22 -13.40
N LEU A 1016 0.05 26.41 -13.78
CA LEU A 1016 -0.17 25.04 -14.26
C LEU A 1016 -0.94 24.18 -13.25
N LEU A 1017 -0.70 24.36 -11.96
CA LEU A 1017 -1.43 23.67 -10.88
C LEU A 1017 -2.92 24.05 -10.80
N THR A 1018 -3.32 25.18 -11.38
CA THR A 1018 -4.73 25.58 -11.45
C THR A 1018 -5.47 24.94 -12.62
N LEU A 1019 -4.73 24.48 -13.64
CA LEU A 1019 -5.31 24.00 -14.90
C LEU A 1019 -5.90 22.58 -14.79
N PRO A 1020 -6.87 22.22 -15.64
CA PRO A 1020 -7.45 20.88 -15.66
C PRO A 1020 -6.43 19.76 -15.93
N THR A 1021 -5.35 20.04 -16.66
CA THR A 1021 -4.23 19.10 -16.92
C THR A 1021 -3.57 18.58 -15.66
N SER A 1022 -3.52 19.39 -14.60
CA SER A 1022 -2.97 18.99 -13.29
C SER A 1022 -3.98 18.20 -12.44
N GLN A 1023 -5.25 18.21 -12.84
CA GLN A 1023 -6.38 17.70 -12.08
C GLN A 1023 -6.87 16.33 -12.56
N TYR A 1024 -6.72 16.04 -13.86
CA TYR A 1024 -7.23 14.84 -14.50
C TYR A 1024 -6.21 13.69 -14.54
N PRO A 1025 -6.66 12.43 -14.41
CA PRO A 1025 -5.77 11.27 -14.43
C PRO A 1025 -5.29 10.92 -15.85
N LEU A 1026 -4.06 10.39 -15.93
CA LEU A 1026 -3.53 9.71 -17.11
C LEU A 1026 -4.10 8.28 -17.20
N CYS A 1027 -4.59 7.91 -18.37
CA CYS A 1027 -5.14 6.59 -18.69
C CYS A 1027 -4.47 6.05 -19.97
N ASN A 1028 -4.54 4.74 -20.23
CA ASN A 1028 -4.03 4.27 -21.53
C ASN A 1028 -4.85 4.86 -22.69
N VAL A 1029 -4.21 4.96 -23.85
CA VAL A 1029 -4.77 5.59 -25.07
C VAL A 1029 -6.12 5.02 -25.53
N ALA A 1030 -6.45 3.78 -25.18
CA ALA A 1030 -7.74 3.16 -25.50
C ALA A 1030 -8.92 3.66 -24.63
N SER A 1031 -8.63 4.43 -23.57
CA SER A 1031 -9.64 4.90 -22.62
C SER A 1031 -10.49 6.04 -23.18
N GLN A 1032 -11.76 6.08 -22.80
CA GLN A 1032 -12.75 7.08 -23.24
C GLN A 1032 -13.49 7.66 -22.04
N THR A 1033 -13.84 8.96 -22.07
CA THR A 1033 -14.63 9.61 -21.01
C THR A 1033 -15.50 10.72 -21.58
N TYR A 1034 -16.63 10.99 -20.93
CA TYR A 1034 -17.31 12.27 -21.08
C TYR A 1034 -16.54 13.41 -20.40
N SER A 1035 -16.74 14.62 -20.90
CA SER A 1035 -16.19 15.84 -20.30
C SER A 1035 -16.84 16.12 -18.95
N SER A 1036 -16.14 16.85 -18.08
CA SER A 1036 -16.64 17.28 -16.78
C SER A 1036 -17.95 18.06 -16.86
N GLN A 1037 -18.12 18.87 -17.92
CA GLN A 1037 -19.35 19.61 -18.16
C GLN A 1037 -20.52 18.68 -18.47
N THR A 1038 -20.29 17.66 -19.30
CA THR A 1038 -21.30 16.65 -19.65
C THR A 1038 -21.70 15.83 -18.42
N ILE A 1039 -20.74 15.41 -17.59
CA ILE A 1039 -21.02 14.63 -16.37
C ILE A 1039 -21.89 15.44 -15.40
N LYS A 1040 -21.56 16.73 -15.17
CA LYS A 1040 -22.38 17.63 -14.34
C LYS A 1040 -23.77 17.86 -14.93
N ALA A 1041 -23.89 17.98 -16.25
CA ALA A 1041 -25.19 18.11 -16.91
C ALA A 1041 -26.05 16.84 -16.75
N LEU A 1042 -25.44 15.65 -16.90
CA LEU A 1042 -26.10 14.36 -16.66
C LEU A 1042 -26.59 14.24 -15.21
N GLU A 1043 -25.78 14.67 -14.25
CA GLU A 1043 -26.14 14.65 -12.83
C GLU A 1043 -27.40 15.49 -12.51
N GLN A 1044 -27.59 16.61 -13.21
CA GLN A 1044 -28.71 17.54 -13.00
C GLN A 1044 -30.03 17.08 -13.64
N GLN A 1045 -30.03 16.03 -14.48
CA GLN A 1045 -31.24 15.55 -15.14
C GLN A 1045 -32.21 14.92 -14.12
N LYS A 1046 -33.45 15.43 -14.06
CA LYS A 1046 -34.50 14.91 -13.17
C LYS A 1046 -35.16 13.66 -13.75
N GLN A 1047 -35.35 12.64 -12.93
CA GLN A 1047 -36.15 11.46 -13.27
C GLN A 1047 -37.62 11.86 -13.49
N SER A 1048 -38.18 11.54 -14.65
CA SER A 1048 -39.47 12.08 -15.12
C SER A 1048 -40.71 11.25 -14.75
N LYS A 1049 -40.57 10.06 -14.13
CA LYS A 1049 -41.72 9.21 -13.74
C LYS A 1049 -41.56 8.59 -12.34
N LYS A 1050 -42.67 8.38 -11.62
CA LYS A 1050 -42.69 7.62 -10.35
C LYS A 1050 -42.59 6.12 -10.65
N ALA A 1051 -41.86 5.39 -9.81
CA ALA A 1051 -41.73 3.93 -9.90
C ALA A 1051 -43.09 3.24 -9.71
N GLU A 1052 -43.46 2.36 -10.63
CA GLU A 1052 -44.63 1.50 -10.51
C GLU A 1052 -44.27 0.21 -9.78
N LYS A 1053 -45.13 -0.21 -8.83
CA LYS A 1053 -45.03 -1.52 -8.17
C LYS A 1053 -45.92 -2.50 -8.91
N SER A 1054 -45.35 -3.61 -9.39
CA SER A 1054 -46.09 -4.65 -10.08
C SER A 1054 -45.68 -6.03 -9.59
N LEU A 1055 -46.66 -6.92 -9.47
CA LEU A 1055 -46.48 -8.32 -9.08
C LEU A 1055 -46.45 -9.17 -10.34
N PHE A 1056 -45.44 -10.04 -10.45
CA PHE A 1056 -45.32 -10.97 -11.57
C PHE A 1056 -45.15 -12.40 -11.07
N THR A 1057 -45.74 -13.34 -11.82
CA THR A 1057 -45.60 -14.79 -11.62
C THR A 1057 -45.07 -15.39 -12.91
N HIS A 1058 -43.76 -15.64 -13.00
CA HIS A 1058 -43.16 -16.22 -14.20
C HIS A 1058 -41.80 -16.88 -13.93
N LYS A 1059 -41.23 -17.56 -14.95
CA LYS A 1059 -39.87 -18.10 -14.93
C LYS A 1059 -38.89 -16.98 -15.29
N PHE A 1060 -38.44 -16.25 -14.28
CA PHE A 1060 -37.45 -15.18 -14.43
C PHE A 1060 -36.02 -15.70 -14.27
N TRP A 1061 -35.11 -15.12 -15.04
CA TRP A 1061 -33.68 -15.15 -14.73
C TRP A 1061 -33.42 -14.05 -13.69
N LEU A 1062 -32.95 -14.45 -12.51
CA LEU A 1062 -32.74 -13.56 -11.37
C LEU A 1062 -31.26 -13.54 -10.97
N LEU A 1063 -30.73 -12.34 -10.78
CA LEU A 1063 -29.44 -12.11 -10.13
C LEU A 1063 -29.69 -11.82 -8.64
N HIS A 1064 -28.82 -12.33 -7.78
CA HIS A 1064 -28.88 -12.16 -6.34
C HIS A 1064 -27.49 -11.79 -5.80
N GLN A 1065 -27.45 -11.04 -4.69
CA GLN A 1065 -26.24 -10.47 -4.10
C GLN A 1065 -25.15 -11.49 -3.73
N GLU A 1066 -25.52 -12.64 -3.19
CA GLU A 1066 -24.54 -13.54 -2.53
C GLU A 1066 -23.72 -14.44 -3.45
N LYS A 1067 -23.97 -14.49 -4.77
CA LYS A 1067 -23.18 -15.35 -5.68
C LYS A 1067 -23.04 -14.73 -7.06
N PHE A 1068 -21.79 -14.56 -7.48
CA PHE A 1068 -21.37 -14.10 -8.80
C PHE A 1068 -22.04 -14.95 -9.88
N TYR A 1069 -23.06 -14.37 -10.51
CA TYR A 1069 -23.65 -14.87 -11.72
C TYR A 1069 -23.16 -13.95 -12.83
N VAL A 1070 -22.20 -14.41 -13.63
CA VAL A 1070 -21.92 -13.78 -14.93
C VAL A 1070 -22.85 -14.48 -15.92
N PRO A 1071 -23.89 -13.82 -16.44
CA PRO A 1071 -24.68 -14.38 -17.53
C PRO A 1071 -23.75 -14.84 -18.65
N PRO A 1072 -24.01 -15.97 -19.34
CA PRO A 1072 -23.23 -16.40 -20.50
C PRO A 1072 -23.07 -15.29 -21.56
N LEU A 1073 -23.97 -14.30 -21.59
CA LEU A 1073 -23.93 -13.14 -22.48
C LEU A 1073 -22.90 -12.05 -22.08
N MET A 1074 -22.45 -12.02 -20.82
CA MET A 1074 -21.42 -11.08 -20.34
C MET A 1074 -19.98 -11.60 -20.55
N THR A 1075 -19.83 -12.69 -21.31
CA THR A 1075 -18.55 -13.36 -21.57
C THR A 1075 -17.77 -12.80 -22.76
N GLU A 1076 -18.41 -11.97 -23.57
CA GLU A 1076 -17.75 -11.20 -24.62
C GLU A 1076 -17.10 -9.95 -23.98
N HIS A 1077 -15.85 -9.63 -24.35
CA HIS A 1077 -15.03 -8.49 -23.87
C HIS A 1077 -15.83 -7.14 -23.78
N PRO A 1078 -15.31 -6.02 -23.21
CA PRO A 1078 -16.03 -4.81 -22.77
C PRO A 1078 -16.77 -4.02 -23.87
N LYS A 1079 -16.79 -4.50 -25.12
CA LYS A 1079 -17.65 -4.00 -26.20
C LYS A 1079 -19.14 -3.97 -25.80
N ILE A 1080 -19.47 -4.63 -24.69
CA ILE A 1080 -20.75 -4.59 -23.98
C ILE A 1080 -21.15 -3.18 -23.51
N HIS A 1081 -20.19 -2.34 -23.12
CA HIS A 1081 -20.48 -1.02 -22.55
C HIS A 1081 -20.01 0.11 -23.46
N LYS A 1082 -20.83 1.14 -23.59
CA LYS A 1082 -20.56 2.40 -24.25
C LYS A 1082 -20.82 3.55 -23.30
N LEU A 1083 -20.20 4.70 -23.57
CA LEU A 1083 -20.53 5.94 -22.86
C LEU A 1083 -22.02 6.25 -23.03
N GLY A 1084 -22.68 6.60 -21.93
CA GLY A 1084 -24.12 6.87 -21.88
C GLY A 1084 -24.98 5.66 -21.53
N ASP A 1085 -24.43 4.44 -21.47
CA ASP A 1085 -25.21 3.26 -21.12
C ASP A 1085 -25.76 3.36 -19.69
N ARG A 1086 -27.02 2.93 -19.52
CA ARG A 1086 -27.62 2.74 -18.21
C ARG A 1086 -27.21 1.39 -17.66
N VAL A 1087 -26.82 1.38 -16.39
CA VAL A 1087 -26.33 0.19 -15.71
C VAL A 1087 -26.95 0.02 -14.34
N VAL A 1088 -26.97 -1.23 -13.87
CA VAL A 1088 -27.37 -1.61 -12.51
C VAL A 1088 -26.24 -2.39 -11.83
N ALA A 1089 -25.95 -2.07 -10.58
CA ALA A 1089 -24.87 -2.71 -9.82
C ALA A 1089 -25.24 -4.14 -9.41
N LEU A 1090 -24.28 -5.06 -9.57
CA LEU A 1090 -24.45 -6.48 -9.28
C LEU A 1090 -23.85 -6.92 -7.93
N ASN A 1091 -23.21 -6.01 -7.21
CA ASN A 1091 -22.66 -6.28 -5.88
C ASN A 1091 -22.65 -5.02 -5.02
N ASN A 1092 -22.21 -5.17 -3.77
CA ASN A 1092 -22.14 -4.10 -2.78
C ASN A 1092 -20.79 -3.37 -2.69
N HIS A 1093 -19.80 -3.71 -3.55
CA HIS A 1093 -18.41 -3.26 -3.40
C HIS A 1093 -18.22 -1.76 -3.60
N TYR A 1094 -18.88 -1.19 -4.61
CA TYR A 1094 -18.75 0.23 -4.96
C TYR A 1094 -20.03 1.03 -4.70
N THR A 1095 -21.16 0.35 -4.75
CA THR A 1095 -22.51 0.89 -4.54
C THR A 1095 -23.44 -0.23 -4.11
N ASN A 1096 -24.69 0.07 -3.73
CA ASN A 1096 -25.61 -0.97 -3.27
C ASN A 1096 -26.01 -1.88 -4.43
N PHE A 1097 -26.19 -3.17 -4.18
CA PHE A 1097 -26.78 -4.13 -5.09
C PHE A 1097 -28.10 -3.58 -5.61
N GLY A 1098 -28.26 -3.54 -6.93
CA GLY A 1098 -29.42 -2.93 -7.59
C GLY A 1098 -29.37 -1.40 -7.71
N ALA A 1099 -28.31 -0.71 -7.31
CA ALA A 1099 -28.18 0.73 -7.55
C ALA A 1099 -28.01 1.00 -9.05
N TYR A 1100 -28.66 2.07 -9.53
CA TYR A 1100 -28.62 2.46 -10.94
C TYR A 1100 -27.62 3.59 -11.18
N GLY A 1101 -26.98 3.56 -12.35
CA GLY A 1101 -26.04 4.59 -12.78
C GLY A 1101 -25.93 4.71 -14.30
N ILE A 1102 -25.10 5.65 -14.75
CA ILE A 1102 -24.77 5.92 -16.15
C ILE A 1102 -23.27 5.72 -16.36
N VAL A 1103 -22.88 5.02 -17.40
CA VAL A 1103 -21.48 4.90 -17.82
C VAL A 1103 -20.99 6.25 -18.34
N VAL A 1104 -20.01 6.84 -17.67
CA VAL A 1104 -19.40 8.14 -18.03
C VAL A 1104 -17.95 8.02 -18.45
N GLY A 1105 -17.33 6.87 -18.23
CA GLY A 1105 -15.95 6.58 -18.65
C GLY A 1105 -15.69 5.09 -18.81
N ILE A 1106 -14.75 4.74 -19.69
CA ILE A 1106 -14.22 3.39 -19.92
C ILE A 1106 -12.70 3.53 -19.88
N ILE A 1107 -12.08 2.94 -18.88
CA ILE A 1107 -10.64 3.04 -18.61
C ILE A 1107 -10.02 1.67 -18.85
N ASP A 1108 -9.05 1.62 -19.76
CA ASP A 1108 -8.25 0.42 -20.00
C ASP A 1108 -6.86 0.62 -19.39
N ASN A 1109 -6.53 -0.11 -18.33
CA ASN A 1109 -5.20 -0.08 -17.70
C ASN A 1109 -4.52 -1.47 -17.71
N GLY A 1110 -4.91 -2.35 -18.65
CA GLY A 1110 -4.55 -3.78 -18.66
C GLY A 1110 -5.68 -4.67 -18.10
N GLU A 1111 -6.52 -4.11 -17.24
CA GLU A 1111 -7.88 -4.57 -16.95
C GLU A 1111 -8.85 -3.41 -17.24
N ILE A 1112 -10.09 -3.75 -17.62
CA ILE A 1112 -11.05 -2.76 -18.13
C ILE A 1112 -12.02 -2.38 -17.03
N MET A 1113 -11.99 -1.09 -16.69
CA MET A 1113 -12.74 -0.48 -15.63
C MET A 1113 -13.72 0.53 -16.20
N ILE A 1114 -14.89 0.64 -15.59
CA ILE A 1114 -15.99 1.48 -16.04
C ILE A 1114 -16.23 2.56 -14.99
N GLU A 1115 -16.18 3.83 -15.39
CA GLU A 1115 -16.60 4.93 -14.53
C GLU A 1115 -18.12 5.09 -14.63
N VAL A 1116 -18.79 5.01 -13.49
CA VAL A 1116 -20.24 5.08 -13.38
C VAL A 1116 -20.64 6.26 -12.52
N LEU A 1117 -21.53 7.11 -13.03
CA LEU A 1117 -22.25 8.13 -12.28
C LEU A 1117 -23.55 7.53 -11.73
N TRP A 1118 -23.62 7.31 -10.42
CA TRP A 1118 -24.76 6.73 -9.73
C TRP A 1118 -25.89 7.74 -9.54
N ASP A 1119 -27.14 7.26 -9.54
CA ASP A 1119 -28.33 8.08 -9.37
C ASP A 1119 -28.46 8.67 -7.95
N LYS A 1120 -27.94 7.96 -6.95
CA LYS A 1120 -28.04 8.33 -5.53
C LYS A 1120 -26.67 8.31 -4.88
N PRO A 1121 -26.38 9.27 -3.97
CA PRO A 1121 -25.10 9.28 -3.29
C PRO A 1121 -24.97 8.16 -2.25
N ARG A 1122 -23.79 7.55 -2.14
CA ARG A 1122 -23.45 6.56 -1.10
C ARG A 1122 -22.04 6.81 -0.54
N PHE A 1123 -21.87 6.62 0.77
CA PHE A 1123 -20.54 6.67 1.37
C PHE A 1123 -19.57 5.65 0.75
N GLY A 1124 -18.34 6.08 0.42
CA GLY A 1124 -17.35 5.27 -0.32
C GLY A 1124 -17.32 5.56 -1.82
N GLN A 1125 -18.37 6.20 -2.36
CA GLN A 1125 -18.34 6.74 -3.71
C GLN A 1125 -17.52 8.04 -3.76
N LYS A 1126 -17.10 8.40 -4.96
CA LYS A 1126 -16.18 9.50 -5.25
C LYS A 1126 -16.91 10.61 -6.01
N ASP A 1127 -16.20 11.68 -6.28
CA ASP A 1127 -16.61 12.78 -7.15
C ASP A 1127 -16.02 12.66 -8.57
N LEU A 1128 -15.38 11.52 -8.88
CA LEU A 1128 -14.63 11.26 -10.13
C LEU A 1128 -13.54 12.30 -10.42
N GLY A 1129 -12.92 12.87 -9.38
CA GLY A 1129 -11.92 13.93 -9.51
C GLY A 1129 -12.55 15.32 -9.70
N GLY A 1130 -13.67 15.58 -9.01
CA GLY A 1130 -14.43 16.83 -9.09
C GLY A 1130 -15.37 16.96 -10.30
N ARG A 1131 -15.55 15.87 -11.07
CA ARG A 1131 -16.39 15.83 -12.27
C ARG A 1131 -17.88 15.63 -11.96
N CYS A 1132 -18.22 15.16 -10.76
CA CYS A 1132 -19.58 15.09 -10.23
C CYS A 1132 -19.62 15.51 -8.77
N SER A 1133 -20.81 15.64 -8.17
CA SER A 1133 -20.91 15.91 -6.73
C SER A 1133 -20.25 14.80 -5.91
N PRO A 1134 -19.77 15.10 -4.68
CA PRO A 1134 -19.23 14.09 -3.79
C PRO A 1134 -20.14 12.89 -3.65
N LEU A 1135 -19.53 11.70 -3.61
CA LEU A 1135 -20.20 10.43 -3.37
C LEU A 1135 -21.19 9.99 -4.45
N ARG A 1136 -21.02 10.44 -5.70
CA ARG A 1136 -21.92 10.08 -6.80
C ARG A 1136 -21.28 9.20 -7.85
N GLY A 1137 -19.95 9.06 -7.86
CA GLY A 1137 -19.26 8.30 -8.90
C GLY A 1137 -18.39 7.16 -8.37
N SER A 1138 -18.19 6.13 -9.17
CA SER A 1138 -17.25 5.03 -8.86
C SER A 1138 -16.59 4.52 -10.12
N THR A 1139 -15.37 3.98 -9.99
CA THR A 1139 -14.72 3.21 -11.05
C THR A 1139 -14.84 1.73 -10.69
N VAL A 1140 -15.59 0.97 -11.49
CA VAL A 1140 -16.02 -0.40 -11.18
C VAL A 1140 -15.52 -1.38 -12.24
N HIS A 1141 -15.32 -2.64 -11.87
CA HIS A 1141 -15.01 -3.67 -12.87
C HIS A 1141 -16.23 -3.93 -13.75
N PHE A 1142 -16.03 -4.21 -15.05
CA PHE A 1142 -17.16 -4.38 -15.99
C PHE A 1142 -18.10 -5.55 -15.63
N LEU A 1143 -17.60 -6.57 -14.91
CA LEU A 1143 -18.42 -7.69 -14.42
C LEU A 1143 -19.32 -7.33 -13.22
N ASP A 1144 -19.07 -6.18 -12.60
CA ASP A 1144 -19.77 -5.77 -11.38
C ASP A 1144 -21.03 -4.93 -11.67
N ILE A 1145 -21.32 -4.72 -12.95
CA ILE A 1145 -22.46 -3.94 -13.44
C ILE A 1145 -23.15 -4.66 -14.60
N PHE A 1146 -24.46 -4.49 -14.71
CA PHE A 1146 -25.25 -5.06 -15.81
C PHE A 1146 -25.82 -3.95 -16.69
N ASN A 1147 -25.63 -4.06 -18.01
CA ASN A 1147 -26.13 -3.10 -18.99
C ASN A 1147 -27.64 -3.29 -19.21
N ILE A 1148 -28.42 -2.22 -19.03
CA ILE A 1148 -29.88 -2.24 -19.14
C ILE A 1148 -30.40 -1.37 -20.30
N THR A 1149 -29.50 -0.89 -21.17
CA THR A 1149 -29.81 -0.02 -22.32
C THR A 1149 -30.52 -0.79 -23.44
N GLN A 1150 -31.44 -0.13 -24.16
CA GLN A 1150 -32.40 -0.75 -25.09
C GLN A 1150 -31.77 -1.61 -26.22
N GLN A 1151 -30.61 -1.23 -26.75
CA GLN A 1151 -29.88 -2.02 -27.77
C GLN A 1151 -29.43 -3.40 -27.26
N TRP A 1152 -29.11 -3.51 -25.96
CA TRP A 1152 -28.71 -4.78 -25.34
C TRP A 1152 -29.91 -5.68 -25.05
N GLN A 1153 -31.08 -5.08 -24.79
CA GLN A 1153 -32.34 -5.81 -24.57
C GLN A 1153 -32.78 -6.57 -25.82
N GLU A 1154 -32.51 -6.03 -27.02
CA GLU A 1154 -32.81 -6.69 -28.30
C GLU A 1154 -31.91 -7.92 -28.55
N GLN A 1155 -30.62 -7.82 -28.18
CA GLN A 1155 -29.69 -8.95 -28.25
C GLN A 1155 -30.04 -10.07 -27.25
N LEU A 1156 -30.61 -9.75 -26.08
CA LEU A 1156 -31.08 -10.78 -25.14
C LEU A 1156 -32.27 -11.58 -25.70
N ASN A 1157 -33.15 -10.93 -26.46
CA ASN A 1157 -34.36 -11.56 -27.00
C ASN A 1157 -34.04 -12.64 -28.05
N THR A 1158 -32.99 -12.46 -28.85
CA THR A 1158 -32.60 -13.44 -29.89
C THR A 1158 -32.09 -14.76 -29.30
N PHE A 1159 -31.56 -14.76 -28.07
CA PHE A 1159 -31.07 -15.96 -27.39
C PHE A 1159 -32.14 -16.69 -26.56
N SER A 1160 -33.20 -15.99 -26.13
CA SER A 1160 -34.29 -16.57 -25.33
C SER A 1160 -35.24 -17.47 -26.14
N GLY A 1161 -35.17 -17.39 -27.48
CA GLY A 1161 -35.89 -18.26 -28.40
C GLY A 1161 -35.23 -19.63 -28.50
N GLY A 1162 -35.64 -20.56 -27.63
CA GLY A 1162 -35.53 -22.03 -27.77
C GLY A 1162 -34.22 -22.59 -28.33
N ALA A 1163 -33.49 -23.33 -27.51
CA ALA A 1163 -32.32 -24.14 -27.90
C ALA A 1163 -32.57 -25.01 -29.15
N LYS A 1164 -32.32 -24.43 -30.33
CA LYS A 1164 -31.87 -25.12 -31.52
C LYS A 1164 -30.51 -24.53 -31.84
N SER A 1165 -29.50 -25.38 -31.74
CA SER A 1165 -28.12 -25.19 -32.16
C SER A 1165 -28.01 -24.23 -33.35
N HIS A 1166 -27.89 -22.94 -33.07
CA HIS A 1166 -27.33 -22.00 -34.02
C HIS A 1166 -25.83 -21.99 -33.72
N GLN A 1167 -25.08 -22.64 -34.60
CA GLN A 1167 -23.67 -22.35 -34.76
C GLN A 1167 -23.54 -20.84 -34.89
N VAL A 1168 -22.96 -20.21 -33.86
CA VAL A 1168 -22.57 -18.80 -33.93
C VAL A 1168 -21.41 -18.75 -34.93
N GLU A 1169 -21.73 -18.45 -36.19
CA GLU A 1169 -20.73 -18.08 -37.18
C GLU A 1169 -20.12 -16.72 -36.79
N GLY A 1170 -18.81 -16.74 -36.56
CA GLY A 1170 -17.94 -15.69 -37.09
C GLY A 1170 -17.77 -14.41 -36.28
N TRP A 1171 -17.23 -14.47 -35.06
CA TRP A 1171 -16.35 -13.40 -34.55
C TRP A 1171 -15.13 -14.02 -33.86
N THR A 1172 -14.05 -14.17 -34.62
CA THR A 1172 -12.76 -14.64 -34.12
C THR A 1172 -12.15 -13.62 -33.17
N TYR A 1173 -12.12 -13.96 -31.88
CA TYR A 1173 -11.28 -13.31 -30.90
C TYR A 1173 -9.86 -13.88 -31.04
N LYS A 1174 -8.96 -13.16 -31.73
CA LYS A 1174 -7.52 -13.41 -31.63
C LYS A 1174 -7.04 -12.81 -30.30
N GLN A 1175 -7.22 -13.54 -29.20
CA GLN A 1175 -6.26 -13.40 -28.11
C GLN A 1175 -4.95 -13.91 -28.71
N LYS A 1176 -4.04 -13.01 -29.07
CA LYS A 1176 -2.68 -13.42 -29.41
C LYS A 1176 -2.17 -14.18 -28.20
N VAL A 1177 -2.07 -15.50 -28.32
CA VAL A 1177 -1.00 -16.21 -27.61
C VAL A 1177 0.25 -15.39 -27.87
N PHE A 1178 1.00 -15.11 -26.82
CA PHE A 1178 2.34 -14.59 -26.96
C PHE A 1178 3.17 -15.70 -27.60
N VAL A 1179 3.01 -15.89 -28.92
CA VAL A 1179 3.99 -16.55 -29.75
C VAL A 1179 4.94 -15.41 -30.07
N PRO A 1180 6.18 -15.39 -29.53
CA PRO A 1180 7.17 -14.44 -29.99
C PRO A 1180 7.22 -14.58 -31.51
N SER A 1181 7.01 -13.48 -32.24
CA SER A 1181 7.24 -13.47 -33.67
C SER A 1181 8.72 -13.77 -33.89
N TYR A 1182 9.05 -15.04 -34.10
CA TYR A 1182 10.38 -15.47 -34.46
C TYR A 1182 10.58 -15.08 -35.92
N ASP A 1183 11.40 -14.06 -36.15
CA ASP A 1183 12.03 -13.86 -37.46
C ASP A 1183 12.75 -15.18 -37.80
N LYS A 1184 12.35 -15.83 -38.90
CA LYS A 1184 12.98 -17.06 -39.39
C LYS A 1184 14.52 -16.93 -39.35
N PRO A 1185 15.27 -17.96 -38.91
CA PRO A 1185 16.74 -17.91 -38.84
C PRO A 1185 17.43 -17.51 -40.17
N GLU A 1186 16.76 -17.72 -41.31
CA GLU A 1186 17.23 -17.25 -42.62
C GLU A 1186 17.36 -15.72 -42.72
N ASN A 1187 16.54 -14.95 -42.00
CA ASN A 1187 16.62 -13.49 -41.97
C ASN A 1187 17.77 -12.96 -41.10
N LYS A 1188 18.22 -13.73 -40.09
CA LYS A 1188 19.41 -13.37 -39.29
C LYS A 1188 20.70 -13.59 -40.08
N LYS A 1189 20.80 -14.64 -40.90
CA LYS A 1189 21.95 -14.83 -41.81
C LYS A 1189 22.02 -13.74 -42.89
N LYS A 1190 20.89 -13.34 -43.48
CA LYS A 1190 20.85 -12.22 -44.45
C LYS A 1190 21.19 -10.86 -43.80
N LYS A 1191 20.70 -10.57 -42.59
CA LYS A 1191 21.07 -9.33 -41.85
C LYS A 1191 22.54 -9.32 -41.40
N HIS A 1192 23.14 -10.48 -41.08
CA HIS A 1192 24.58 -10.55 -40.75
C HIS A 1192 25.47 -10.40 -41.99
N GLN A 1193 25.09 -10.99 -43.13
CA GLN A 1193 25.80 -10.83 -44.39
C GLN A 1193 25.67 -9.41 -44.97
N GLN A 1194 24.50 -8.77 -44.84
CA GLN A 1194 24.33 -7.35 -45.23
C GLN A 1194 25.11 -6.38 -44.33
N LYS A 1195 25.29 -6.67 -43.04
CA LYS A 1195 26.15 -5.87 -42.16
C LYS A 1195 27.64 -6.06 -42.45
N GLN A 1196 28.08 -7.27 -42.80
CA GLN A 1196 29.48 -7.48 -43.21
C GLN A 1196 29.81 -6.83 -44.56
N ALA A 1197 28.86 -6.77 -45.50
CA ALA A 1197 29.04 -6.08 -46.78
C ALA A 1197 28.95 -4.55 -46.71
N GLN A 1198 28.50 -3.97 -45.59
CA GLN A 1198 28.53 -2.52 -45.33
C GLN A 1198 29.75 -2.07 -44.51
N THR A 1199 30.57 -3.02 -44.05
CA THR A 1199 31.81 -2.74 -43.29
C THR A 1199 33.08 -3.11 -44.07
N GLN A 1200 32.93 -3.60 -45.31
CA GLN A 1200 33.93 -3.55 -46.38
C GLN A 1200 33.52 -2.45 -47.36
#